data_AF-A0A0U1DKR5-F1
#
_entry.id   AF-A0A0U1DKR5-F1
#
_cell.length_a   1.000
_cell.length_b   1.000
_cell.length_c   1.000
_cell.angle_alpha   90.00
_cell.angle_beta   90.00
_cell.angle_gamma   90.00
#
_symmetry.space_group_name_H-M   'P 1'
#
loop_
_entity.id
_entity.type
_entity.pdbx_description
1 polymer ?
#
loop_
_entity_poly.entity_id
_entity_poly.type
_entity_poly.pdbx_seq_one_letter_code
_entity_poly.pdbx_strand_id
1 'polypeptide(L)'
;MTKNRTATAHPEQPFIARAIRRLSIPIIFGWLAITVVVTLGVPSLEKVGQEHSVSMTPEEAPSIQAMKRMGKVFAESDSDNAAMIVLEGDRPLGDEAHTFYAALIRKLRDDPRHVQHIQDFWGDPLTAAGAQSADGKATYVQLDLAGNQGEALAAESIDAVRGIVARTPPPAGLKVYLTGPSVLIADMHASGDKSLVLITATTILVIFVVLLAVYRSIVTVVLLLLLVGVEFVAARGTVALLGDLGVIGLSTFAINLLTSLSLAAGTDYGIFLLGRYQEARQAGEDRETAYYTTYHGVAHVILGSGLTIAGATYCLSFTRLPYFQSLGIPCAAGMLVAVAAALTLGPAVLTVGSRYGLFDPKRMIKVRGWRRMGTVVTRWPAPVLAATCGVALVGLLGLPGYKTSYNDRQYVPADLPANAGYAAADRHFSQARMKPEILLVEADHDLRDPADMLVLNKLAKGVLAVPGVSRVQAITRPDGTTLPHTTLPFMIGAQNAVLAENSAFQRQRMDDLLRQADELAKMIAIMRRMHELMSQLAATTHHLTGETHDMQAITAELRDRISDFEDFWRPMRSYFYWERHCYDIPVCWSLRSIFDAIDGVDEITDRLGDLVADLDKIDALLPELIAQLPPMIDAMESMRTMMLTMHSTMSGVLGQLDENGKDPGAMGQAFDAAKNDDSFYLPPEVFDNRDFKRGMEMFLSPDGKAARLFILHRGDPATPEGFARVEAIKSAAEEALKTTPLENARISLGGTAAVFKDISDGATYDLMIAAISSLCLIFIIMLVITRSLAAAVVIVGTVALSLGASFGLSVLLWQYLIRMELHWLVLAMSVIILLAVGSDYNLLLVARFKQEIGAGLNTGIIRAVGGTGKVVTNAGLVFAFTMASMAVSDLRVLGQVGTTIGLGLLFDTLVVRAFMTPSIAALLGRWFWWPLTVRPRPASALLRPTGPRPAVRALLGE
;
A
#
# COMPACT_ATOMS: atom_id res chain seq x y z
N MET A 1 -38.32 -88.21 7.69
CA MET A 1 -36.87 -88.19 7.98
C MET A 1 -36.19 -88.33 6.61
N THR A 2 -35.59 -87.30 6.03
CA THR A 2 -34.26 -86.77 6.34
C THR A 2 -34.13 -85.32 5.86
N LYS A 3 -33.53 -84.49 6.71
CA LYS A 3 -33.42 -83.03 6.58
C LYS A 3 -32.09 -82.71 5.88
N ASN A 4 -32.09 -82.60 4.55
CA ASN A 4 -30.90 -82.16 3.81
C ASN A 4 -30.73 -80.63 3.93
N ARG A 5 -29.97 -80.23 4.95
CA ARG A 5 -29.35 -78.89 5.04
C ARG A 5 -28.35 -78.75 3.90
N THR A 6 -28.72 -78.07 2.83
CA THR A 6 -27.73 -77.45 1.92
C THR A 6 -27.04 -76.33 2.69
N ALA A 7 -25.85 -76.61 3.21
CA ALA A 7 -24.96 -75.61 3.76
C ALA A 7 -24.56 -74.64 2.63
N THR A 8 -25.24 -73.50 2.55
CA THR A 8 -24.70 -72.31 1.89
C THR A 8 -23.47 -71.89 2.68
N ALA A 9 -22.28 -72.07 2.11
CA ALA A 9 -21.06 -71.54 2.69
C ALA A 9 -21.23 -70.02 2.89
N HIS A 10 -21.42 -69.61 4.14
CA HIS A 10 -21.46 -68.20 4.49
C HIS A 10 -20.04 -67.64 4.27
N PRO A 11 -19.87 -66.52 3.53
CA PRO A 11 -18.56 -65.90 3.40
C PRO A 11 -17.99 -65.61 4.80
N GLU A 12 -16.70 -65.89 5.01
CA GLU A 12 -16.05 -65.70 6.31
C GLU A 12 -16.30 -64.27 6.82
N GLN A 13 -16.97 -64.17 7.97
CA GLN A 13 -17.31 -62.88 8.55
C GLN A 13 -16.02 -62.19 9.04
N PRO A 14 -15.67 -61.00 8.51
CA PRO A 14 -14.41 -60.34 8.81
C PRO A 14 -14.29 -60.04 10.32
N PHE A 15 -13.09 -60.27 10.86
CA PHE A 15 -12.80 -60.15 12.29
C PHE A 15 -13.20 -58.78 12.86
N ILE A 16 -12.87 -57.69 12.14
CA ILE A 16 -13.17 -56.31 12.56
C ILE A 16 -14.69 -56.09 12.70
N ALA A 17 -15.48 -56.52 11.70
CA ALA A 17 -16.93 -56.36 11.74
C ALA A 17 -17.57 -57.11 12.92
N ARG A 18 -17.04 -58.31 13.22
CA ARG A 18 -17.50 -59.15 14.33
C ARG A 18 -17.12 -58.54 15.69
N ALA A 19 -15.90 -58.01 15.80
CA ALA A 19 -15.41 -57.33 17.00
C ALA A 19 -16.26 -56.08 17.31
N ILE A 20 -16.50 -55.22 16.31
CA ILE A 20 -17.32 -54.01 16.47
C ILE A 20 -18.75 -54.37 16.91
N ARG A 21 -19.34 -55.42 16.31
CA ARG A 21 -20.68 -55.85 16.67
C ARG A 21 -20.77 -56.35 18.12
N ARG A 22 -19.79 -57.17 18.55
CA ARG A 22 -19.71 -57.71 19.91
C ARG A 22 -19.44 -56.62 20.96
N LEU A 23 -18.60 -55.64 20.61
CA LEU A 23 -18.22 -54.52 21.47
C LEU A 23 -19.05 -53.25 21.20
N SER A 24 -20.21 -53.37 20.56
CA SER A 24 -21.01 -52.22 20.12
C SER A 24 -21.39 -51.27 21.26
N ILE A 25 -21.80 -51.80 22.43
CA ILE A 25 -22.12 -51.00 23.61
C ILE A 25 -20.88 -50.31 24.19
N PRO A 26 -19.76 -51.02 24.48
CA PRO A 26 -18.50 -50.37 24.87
C PRO A 26 -17.98 -49.32 23.90
N ILE A 27 -18.10 -49.53 22.59
CA ILE A 27 -17.66 -48.57 21.57
C ILE A 27 -18.49 -47.28 21.62
N ILE A 28 -19.82 -47.40 21.75
CA ILE A 28 -20.69 -46.22 21.88
C ILE A 28 -20.33 -45.44 23.15
N PHE A 29 -20.21 -46.11 24.30
CA PHE A 29 -19.80 -45.45 25.54
C PHE A 29 -18.38 -44.90 25.48
N GLY A 30 -17.46 -45.56 24.77
CA GLY A 30 -16.10 -45.09 24.56
C GLY A 30 -16.06 -43.79 23.78
N TRP A 31 -16.81 -43.69 22.67
CA TRP A 31 -16.92 -42.43 21.92
C TRP A 31 -17.63 -41.34 22.72
N LEU A 32 -18.73 -41.67 23.43
CA LEU A 32 -19.37 -40.70 24.33
C LEU A 32 -18.42 -40.23 25.43
N ALA A 33 -17.62 -41.12 26.00
CA ALA A 33 -16.61 -40.77 26.99
C ALA A 33 -15.53 -39.87 26.39
N ILE A 34 -15.04 -40.16 25.18
CA ILE A 34 -14.10 -39.27 24.46
C ILE A 34 -14.73 -37.90 24.26
N THR A 35 -15.97 -37.84 23.75
CA THR A 35 -16.71 -36.58 23.57
C THR A 35 -16.82 -35.80 24.88
N VAL A 36 -17.16 -36.46 26.00
CA VAL A 36 -17.27 -35.81 27.32
C VAL A 36 -15.91 -35.35 27.84
N VAL A 37 -14.88 -36.20 27.77
CA VAL A 37 -13.51 -35.90 28.22
C VAL A 37 -12.97 -34.69 27.47
N VAL A 38 -13.14 -34.64 26.16
CA VAL A 38 -12.60 -33.55 25.36
C VAL A 38 -13.43 -32.27 25.51
N THR A 39 -14.76 -32.37 25.69
CA THR A 39 -15.60 -31.19 25.94
C THR A 39 -15.35 -30.55 27.32
N LEU A 40 -15.04 -31.36 28.34
CA LEU A 40 -14.83 -30.88 29.71
C LEU A 40 -13.35 -30.59 30.03
N GLY A 41 -12.43 -31.33 29.39
CA GLY A 41 -11.00 -31.31 29.69
C GLY A 41 -10.19 -30.37 28.80
N VAL A 42 -10.73 -29.89 27.68
CA VAL A 42 -10.06 -29.01 26.74
C VAL A 42 -10.91 -27.75 26.54
N PRO A 43 -10.30 -26.54 26.47
CA PRO A 43 -11.05 -25.34 26.12
C PRO A 43 -11.76 -25.49 24.76
N SER A 44 -12.81 -24.71 24.53
CA SER A 44 -13.53 -24.76 23.26
C SER A 44 -12.58 -24.44 22.10
N LEU A 45 -12.80 -25.07 20.94
CA LEU A 45 -11.96 -24.89 19.76
C LEU A 45 -11.83 -23.40 19.36
N GLU A 46 -12.87 -22.61 19.60
CA GLU A 46 -12.86 -21.15 19.39
C GLU A 46 -11.88 -20.46 20.33
N LYS A 47 -11.88 -20.82 21.62
CA LYS A 47 -10.99 -20.22 22.61
C LYS A 47 -9.54 -20.61 22.36
N VAL A 48 -9.26 -21.90 22.11
CA VAL A 48 -7.93 -22.36 21.70
C VAL A 48 -7.51 -21.67 20.40
N GLY A 49 -8.45 -21.51 19.46
CA GLY A 49 -8.24 -20.81 18.20
C GLY A 49 -7.89 -19.33 18.38
N GLN A 50 -8.40 -18.67 19.41
CA GLN A 50 -8.06 -17.28 19.75
C GLN A 50 -6.73 -17.16 20.49
N GLU A 51 -6.40 -18.10 21.38
CA GLU A 51 -5.17 -18.10 22.17
C GLU A 51 -3.94 -18.57 21.36
N HIS A 52 -4.14 -19.50 20.43
CA HIS A 52 -3.10 -20.08 19.57
C HIS A 52 -3.31 -19.77 18.08
N SER A 53 -3.82 -18.57 17.79
CA SER A 53 -3.98 -18.12 16.41
C SER A 53 -2.61 -17.85 15.77
N VAL A 54 -2.45 -18.31 14.54
CA VAL A 54 -1.23 -18.07 13.75
C VAL A 54 -1.39 -16.86 12.84
N SER A 55 -0.28 -16.16 12.57
CA SER A 55 -0.29 -15.02 11.64
C SER A 55 -0.79 -15.46 10.26
N MET A 56 -1.70 -14.67 9.69
CA MET A 56 -2.21 -14.89 8.32
C MET A 56 -1.32 -14.22 7.27
N THR A 57 -0.31 -13.48 7.70
CA THR A 57 0.62 -12.77 6.84
C THR A 57 1.73 -13.72 6.36
N PRO A 58 2.06 -13.75 5.05
CA PRO A 58 3.17 -14.57 4.57
C PRO A 58 4.51 -13.96 5.02
N GLU A 59 5.13 -14.54 6.06
CA GLU A 59 6.37 -14.00 6.65
C GLU A 59 7.58 -14.04 5.69
N GLU A 60 7.56 -14.95 4.73
CA GLU A 60 8.60 -15.06 3.69
C GLU A 60 8.38 -14.10 2.51
N ALA A 61 7.26 -13.36 2.47
CA ALA A 61 6.98 -12.43 1.39
C ALA A 61 7.95 -11.24 1.40
N PRO A 62 8.55 -10.87 0.26
CA PRO A 62 9.47 -9.73 0.18
C PRO A 62 8.87 -8.42 0.70
N SER A 63 7.59 -8.15 0.44
CA SER A 63 6.92 -6.93 0.91
C SER A 63 6.75 -6.87 2.43
N ILE A 64 6.45 -8.01 3.06
CA ILE A 64 6.30 -8.12 4.52
C ILE A 64 7.66 -8.02 5.21
N GLN A 65 8.68 -8.65 4.64
CA GLN A 65 10.05 -8.49 5.13
C GLN A 65 10.52 -7.05 4.99
N ALA A 66 10.17 -6.36 3.90
CA ALA A 66 10.47 -4.94 3.71
C ALA A 66 9.80 -4.08 4.78
N MET A 67 8.52 -4.33 5.09
CA MET A 67 7.80 -3.59 6.14
C MET A 67 8.38 -3.85 7.54
N LYS A 68 8.59 -5.12 7.93
CA LYS A 68 9.23 -5.47 9.23
C LYS A 68 10.65 -4.90 9.34
N ARG A 69 11.42 -4.89 8.24
CA ARG A 69 12.77 -4.31 8.21
C ARG A 69 12.74 -2.79 8.33
N MET A 70 11.80 -2.13 7.65
CA MET A 70 11.59 -0.69 7.76
C MET A 70 11.25 -0.30 9.20
N GLY A 71 10.30 -0.98 9.83
CA GLY A 71 9.96 -0.74 11.24
C GLY A 71 11.17 -0.87 12.16
N LYS A 72 12.03 -1.87 11.95
CA LYS A 72 13.28 -2.05 12.72
C LYS A 72 14.31 -0.96 12.48
N VAL A 73 14.55 -0.59 11.21
CA VAL A 73 15.57 0.40 10.82
C VAL A 73 15.17 1.81 11.28
N PHE A 74 13.87 2.12 11.28
CA PHE A 74 13.34 3.38 11.79
C PHE A 74 13.06 3.37 13.31
N ALA A 75 13.27 2.22 13.98
CA ALA A 75 12.95 2.01 15.39
C ALA A 75 11.47 2.33 15.74
N GLU A 76 10.56 1.99 14.83
CA GLU A 76 9.12 2.21 14.94
C GLU A 76 8.41 0.94 15.45
N SER A 77 8.56 -0.17 14.75
CA SER A 77 7.84 -1.41 15.07
C SER A 77 8.58 -2.67 14.61
N ASP A 78 8.33 -3.79 15.27
CA ASP A 78 8.76 -5.12 14.84
C ASP A 78 7.60 -6.01 14.36
N SER A 79 6.38 -5.50 14.39
CA SER A 79 5.15 -6.18 13.98
C SER A 79 4.66 -5.73 12.60
N ASP A 80 3.70 -6.47 12.05
CA ASP A 80 2.92 -6.07 10.87
C ASP A 80 1.50 -5.55 11.22
N ASN A 81 1.21 -5.33 12.51
CA ASN A 81 -0.11 -4.93 12.98
C ASN A 81 -0.27 -3.41 12.89
N ALA A 82 -0.93 -2.97 11.84
CA ALA A 82 -1.18 -1.56 11.55
C ALA A 82 -2.66 -1.22 11.73
N ALA A 83 -2.94 -0.25 12.58
CA ALA A 83 -4.24 0.35 12.77
C ALA A 83 -4.25 1.82 12.35
N MET A 84 -5.42 2.35 12.09
CA MET A 84 -5.61 3.72 11.66
C MET A 84 -6.81 4.31 12.38
N ILE A 85 -6.64 5.49 12.96
CA ILE A 85 -7.75 6.25 13.53
C ILE A 85 -8.10 7.37 12.56
N VAL A 86 -9.37 7.42 12.16
CA VAL A 86 -9.93 8.44 11.27
C VAL A 86 -10.83 9.35 12.09
N LEU A 87 -10.56 10.64 12.04
CA LEU A 87 -11.38 11.69 12.63
C LEU A 87 -12.16 12.37 11.52
N GLU A 88 -13.48 12.42 11.65
CA GLU A 88 -14.40 13.04 10.69
C GLU A 88 -15.25 14.09 11.40
N GLY A 89 -15.15 15.35 10.97
CA GLY A 89 -15.94 16.46 11.47
C GLY A 89 -17.06 16.86 10.51
N ASP A 90 -18.23 17.23 11.03
CA ASP A 90 -19.30 17.83 10.23
C ASP A 90 -18.86 19.21 9.66
N ARG A 91 -17.94 19.88 10.37
CA ARG A 91 -17.31 21.18 10.05
C ARG A 91 -15.79 20.99 9.90
N PRO A 92 -15.09 21.96 9.26
CA PRO A 92 -13.63 21.94 9.22
C PRO A 92 -13.02 21.76 10.62
N LEU A 93 -11.99 20.92 10.72
CA LEU A 93 -11.33 20.60 11.99
C LEU A 93 -10.66 21.88 12.53
N GLY A 94 -11.06 22.30 13.73
CA GLY A 94 -10.53 23.46 14.42
C GLY A 94 -9.80 23.10 15.72
N ASP A 95 -9.56 24.09 16.58
CA ASP A 95 -8.74 23.95 17.80
C ASP A 95 -9.28 22.89 18.79
N GLU A 96 -10.61 22.73 18.88
CA GLU A 96 -11.23 21.69 19.71
C GLU A 96 -10.85 20.28 19.23
N ALA A 97 -10.78 20.08 17.91
CA ALA A 97 -10.39 18.80 17.32
C ALA A 97 -8.88 18.54 17.53
N HIS A 98 -8.04 19.57 17.42
CA HIS A 98 -6.61 19.47 17.75
C HIS A 98 -6.38 19.14 19.23
N THR A 99 -7.14 19.75 20.14
CA THR A 99 -7.04 19.48 21.58
C THR A 99 -7.45 18.06 21.91
N PHE A 100 -8.57 17.59 21.33
CA PHE A 100 -9.02 16.21 21.45
C PHE A 100 -7.98 15.22 20.91
N TYR A 101 -7.44 15.50 19.72
CA TYR A 101 -6.43 14.67 19.08
C TYR A 101 -5.14 14.59 19.89
N ALA A 102 -4.60 15.72 20.36
CA ALA A 102 -3.42 15.74 21.21
C ALA A 102 -3.61 14.94 22.51
N ALA A 103 -4.81 15.00 23.11
CA ALA A 103 -5.15 14.19 24.27
C ALA A 103 -5.24 12.69 23.94
N LEU A 104 -5.79 12.34 22.78
CA LEU A 104 -5.87 10.96 22.30
C LEU A 104 -4.47 10.39 22.03
N ILE A 105 -3.63 11.10 21.28
CA ILE A 105 -2.25 10.68 20.97
C ILE A 105 -1.42 10.51 22.25
N ARG A 106 -1.57 11.39 23.24
CA ARG A 106 -0.88 11.25 24.54
C ARG A 106 -1.28 9.95 25.25
N LYS A 107 -2.58 9.66 25.35
CA LYS A 107 -3.06 8.41 25.97
C LYS A 107 -2.61 7.15 25.24
N LEU A 108 -2.53 7.20 23.90
CA LEU A 108 -2.01 6.09 23.10
C LEU A 108 -0.51 5.87 23.36
N ARG A 109 0.26 6.97 23.48
CA ARG A 109 1.71 6.92 23.79
C ARG A 109 1.99 6.44 25.22
N ASP A 110 1.04 6.61 26.14
CA ASP A 110 1.13 6.12 27.52
C ASP A 110 0.95 4.59 27.64
N ASP A 111 0.61 3.88 26.55
CA ASP A 111 0.47 2.42 26.50
C ASP A 111 1.50 1.75 25.56
N PRO A 112 2.81 1.73 25.95
CA PRO A 112 3.88 1.19 25.12
C PRO A 112 3.83 -0.34 24.97
N ARG A 113 2.95 -1.03 25.71
CA ARG A 113 2.76 -2.48 25.58
C ARG A 113 1.99 -2.82 24.31
N HIS A 114 0.98 -2.02 23.96
CA HIS A 114 0.09 -2.28 22.84
C HIS A 114 0.37 -1.38 21.64
N VAL A 115 0.87 -0.16 21.85
CA VAL A 115 1.20 0.81 20.80
C VAL A 115 2.71 0.95 20.73
N GLN A 116 3.32 0.44 19.67
CA GLN A 116 4.78 0.52 19.47
C GLN A 116 5.17 1.88 18.87
N HIS A 117 4.42 2.32 17.85
CA HIS A 117 4.67 3.60 17.18
C HIS A 117 3.38 4.29 16.73
N ILE A 118 3.46 5.62 16.65
CA ILE A 118 2.37 6.50 16.23
C ILE A 118 2.93 7.43 15.16
N GLN A 119 2.44 7.28 13.94
CA GLN A 119 2.80 8.15 12.82
C GLN A 119 1.91 9.40 12.84
N ASP A 120 2.28 10.36 13.69
CA ASP A 120 1.54 11.60 13.92
C ASP A 120 1.96 12.72 12.95
N PHE A 121 1.36 12.73 11.76
CA PHE A 121 1.57 13.84 10.81
C PHE A 121 0.72 15.08 11.12
N TRP A 122 -0.42 14.93 11.77
CA TRP A 122 -1.36 16.04 11.98
C TRP A 122 -1.03 16.91 13.21
N GLY A 123 -0.27 16.36 14.16
CA GLY A 123 0.20 17.08 15.35
C GLY A 123 1.23 18.16 15.05
N ASP A 124 1.97 18.07 13.94
CA ASP A 124 2.92 19.10 13.50
C ASP A 124 2.35 19.92 12.32
N PRO A 125 2.29 21.27 12.42
CA PRO A 125 1.85 22.14 11.33
C PRO A 125 2.57 21.93 10.00
N LEU A 126 3.85 21.53 10.02
CA LEU A 126 4.65 21.30 8.80
C LEU A 126 4.17 20.08 8.01
N THR A 127 3.58 19.10 8.69
CA THR A 127 3.16 17.83 8.08
C THR A 127 1.66 17.61 8.10
N ALA A 128 0.92 18.53 8.72
CA ALA A 128 -0.54 18.47 8.83
C ALA A 128 -1.22 18.40 7.47
N ALA A 129 -0.69 19.08 6.46
CA ALA A 129 -1.19 19.02 5.08
C ALA A 129 -1.12 17.60 4.46
N GLY A 130 -0.22 16.75 4.97
CA GLY A 130 -0.07 15.35 4.55
C GLY A 130 -1.20 14.45 5.03
N ALA A 131 -1.70 14.66 6.25
CA ALA A 131 -2.73 13.84 6.88
C ALA A 131 -4.15 14.44 6.84
N GLN A 132 -4.28 15.76 6.68
CA GLN A 132 -5.57 16.42 6.59
C GLN A 132 -6.19 16.29 5.18
N SER A 133 -7.51 16.16 5.13
CA SER A 133 -8.26 16.13 3.88
C SER A 133 -8.26 17.49 3.18
N ALA A 134 -8.48 17.49 1.86
CA ALA A 134 -8.49 18.73 1.06
C ALA A 134 -9.63 19.68 1.44
N ASP A 135 -10.71 19.18 2.03
CA ASP A 135 -11.83 19.97 2.55
C ASP A 135 -11.67 20.38 4.03
N GLY A 136 -10.55 19.97 4.67
CA GLY A 136 -10.23 20.29 6.06
C GLY A 136 -11.09 19.59 7.11
N LYS A 137 -12.02 18.71 6.72
CA LYS A 137 -13.01 18.07 7.61
C LYS A 137 -12.58 16.74 8.20
N ALA A 138 -11.56 16.10 7.65
CA ALA A 138 -11.08 14.81 8.13
C ALA A 138 -9.56 14.78 8.26
N THR A 139 -9.09 13.93 9.16
CA THR A 139 -7.67 13.64 9.36
C THR A 139 -7.52 12.18 9.79
N TYR A 140 -6.34 11.61 9.60
CA TYR A 140 -6.04 10.25 10.04
C TYR A 140 -4.68 10.18 10.73
N VAL A 141 -4.52 9.20 11.61
CA VAL A 141 -3.25 8.82 12.23
C VAL A 141 -3.06 7.32 12.07
N GLN A 142 -1.84 6.91 11.69
CA GLN A 142 -1.47 5.49 11.63
C GLN A 142 -0.77 5.07 12.92
N LEU A 143 -1.06 3.85 13.36
CA LEU A 143 -0.56 3.25 14.58
C LEU A 143 0.06 1.90 14.23
N ASP A 144 1.29 1.68 14.68
CA ASP A 144 1.90 0.36 14.68
C ASP A 144 1.70 -0.25 16.07
N LEU A 145 1.04 -1.40 16.11
CA LEU A 145 0.57 -2.07 17.32
C LEU A 145 1.38 -3.33 17.58
N ALA A 146 1.41 -3.81 18.83
CA ALA A 146 2.11 -5.05 19.16
C ALA A 146 1.40 -6.31 18.63
N GLY A 147 2.18 -7.37 18.36
CA GLY A 147 1.72 -8.67 17.83
C GLY A 147 1.48 -8.65 16.32
N ASN A 148 1.59 -9.79 15.63
CA ASN A 148 1.35 -9.86 14.19
C ASN A 148 -0.13 -10.07 13.84
N GLN A 149 -0.53 -9.67 12.63
CA GLN A 149 -1.90 -9.80 12.14
C GLN A 149 -2.43 -11.23 12.26
N GLY A 150 -3.55 -11.38 12.97
CA GLY A 150 -4.19 -12.67 13.22
C GLY A 150 -3.78 -13.32 14.55
N GLU A 151 -2.72 -12.87 15.21
CA GLU A 151 -2.30 -13.37 16.54
C GLU A 151 -3.15 -12.79 17.68
N ALA A 152 -3.18 -13.50 18.82
CA ALA A 152 -3.88 -13.07 20.02
C ALA A 152 -3.45 -11.68 20.52
N LEU A 153 -2.14 -11.41 20.53
CA LEU A 153 -1.57 -10.12 20.98
C LEU A 153 -2.00 -8.95 20.07
N ALA A 154 -2.20 -9.21 18.78
CA ALA A 154 -2.68 -8.18 17.86
C ALA A 154 -4.13 -7.80 18.17
N ALA A 155 -4.99 -8.78 18.45
CA ALA A 155 -6.36 -8.54 18.89
C ALA A 155 -6.41 -7.80 20.24
N GLU A 156 -5.59 -8.20 21.22
CA GLU A 156 -5.46 -7.51 22.51
C GLU A 156 -5.08 -6.04 22.32
N SER A 157 -4.11 -5.76 21.44
CA SER A 157 -3.66 -4.40 21.17
C SER A 157 -4.74 -3.54 20.49
N ILE A 158 -5.50 -4.12 19.55
CA ILE A 158 -6.62 -3.43 18.89
C ILE A 158 -7.73 -3.10 19.88
N ASP A 159 -8.08 -4.03 20.77
CA ASP A 159 -9.09 -3.81 21.80
C ASP A 159 -8.64 -2.81 22.86
N ALA A 160 -7.33 -2.74 23.18
CA ALA A 160 -6.76 -1.71 24.03
C ALA A 160 -6.93 -0.32 23.41
N VAL A 161 -6.57 -0.14 22.12
CA VAL A 161 -6.77 1.12 21.39
C VAL A 161 -8.24 1.49 21.30
N ARG A 162 -9.12 0.52 21.01
CA ARG A 162 -10.58 0.72 20.99
C ARG A 162 -11.10 1.18 22.35
N GLY A 163 -10.58 0.62 23.44
CA GLY A 163 -10.86 1.04 24.80
C GLY A 163 -10.42 2.48 25.09
N ILE A 164 -9.24 2.89 24.61
CA ILE A 164 -8.71 4.26 24.76
C ILE A 164 -9.58 5.27 23.99
N VAL A 165 -9.96 4.95 22.75
CA VAL A 165 -10.86 5.77 21.93
C VAL A 165 -12.24 5.89 22.59
N ALA A 166 -12.81 4.80 23.07
CA ALA A 166 -14.13 4.80 23.72
C ALA A 166 -14.17 5.60 25.04
N ARG A 167 -13.06 5.63 25.79
CA ARG A 167 -12.92 6.40 27.04
C ARG A 167 -12.57 7.88 26.82
N THR A 168 -12.38 8.30 25.58
CA THR A 168 -12.05 9.69 25.22
C THR A 168 -13.20 10.24 24.38
N PRO A 169 -14.23 10.86 25.01
CA PRO A 169 -15.41 11.29 24.28
C PRO A 169 -15.07 12.43 23.30
N PRO A 170 -15.47 12.32 22.03
CA PRO A 170 -15.22 13.38 21.05
C PRO A 170 -16.11 14.60 21.29
N PRO A 171 -15.67 15.81 20.91
CA PRO A 171 -16.50 17.02 20.91
C PRO A 171 -17.71 16.87 19.97
N ALA A 172 -18.72 17.72 20.17
CA ALA A 172 -19.96 17.64 19.40
C ALA A 172 -19.70 17.87 17.89
N GLY A 173 -20.18 16.96 17.05
CA GLY A 173 -19.97 17.01 15.60
C GLY A 173 -18.65 16.41 15.10
N LEU A 174 -17.85 15.81 15.99
CA LEU A 174 -16.66 15.02 15.64
C LEU A 174 -16.94 13.53 15.87
N LYS A 175 -16.64 12.71 14.86
CA LYS A 175 -16.72 11.25 14.92
C LYS A 175 -15.31 10.66 14.79
N VAL A 176 -15.07 9.59 15.53
CA VAL A 176 -13.78 8.90 15.56
C VAL A 176 -14.01 7.44 15.22
N TYR A 177 -13.26 6.96 14.25
CA TYR A 177 -13.35 5.58 13.78
C TYR A 177 -11.99 4.91 13.89
N LEU A 178 -11.95 3.72 14.48
CA LEU A 178 -10.79 2.84 14.44
C LEU A 178 -10.95 1.89 13.24
N THR A 179 -9.99 1.89 12.35
CA THR A 179 -9.96 1.13 11.10
C THR A 179 -8.52 0.73 10.77
N GLY A 180 -8.24 0.27 9.55
CA GLY A 180 -6.94 -0.29 9.15
C GLY A 180 -7.02 -1.78 8.83
N PRO A 181 -5.98 -2.33 8.18
CA PRO A 181 -5.98 -3.73 7.73
C PRO A 181 -6.11 -4.71 8.90
N SER A 182 -5.37 -4.49 9.98
CA SER A 182 -5.37 -5.39 11.13
C SER A 182 -6.68 -5.32 11.94
N VAL A 183 -7.26 -4.12 12.05
CA VAL A 183 -8.58 -3.92 12.69
C VAL A 183 -9.69 -4.57 11.88
N LEU A 184 -9.64 -4.47 10.54
CA LEU A 184 -10.58 -5.13 9.65
C LEU A 184 -10.53 -6.65 9.80
N ILE A 185 -9.33 -7.23 9.85
CA ILE A 185 -9.12 -8.66 10.07
C ILE A 185 -9.63 -9.09 11.45
N ALA A 186 -9.32 -8.35 12.52
CA ALA A 186 -9.81 -8.63 13.86
C ALA A 186 -11.35 -8.59 13.95
N ASP A 187 -11.99 -7.58 13.34
CA ASP A 187 -13.45 -7.50 13.27
C ASP A 187 -14.06 -8.63 12.43
N MET A 188 -13.38 -9.04 11.35
CA MET A 188 -13.79 -10.18 10.53
C MET A 188 -13.71 -11.50 11.32
N HIS A 189 -12.67 -11.71 12.13
CA HIS A 189 -12.56 -12.86 13.03
C HIS A 189 -13.72 -12.87 14.05
N ALA A 190 -13.97 -11.74 14.71
CA ALA A 190 -15.06 -11.62 15.68
C ALA A 190 -16.45 -11.82 15.04
N SER A 191 -16.66 -11.34 13.81
CA SER A 191 -17.90 -11.55 13.06
C SER A 191 -18.04 -13.01 12.57
N GLY A 192 -16.93 -13.63 12.20
CA GLY A 192 -16.86 -15.03 11.80
C GLY A 192 -17.23 -15.98 12.94
N ASP A 193 -16.70 -15.74 14.14
CA ASP A 193 -16.99 -16.52 15.34
C ASP A 193 -18.48 -16.42 15.73
N LYS A 194 -19.08 -15.22 15.62
CA LYS A 194 -20.53 -15.04 15.81
C LYS A 194 -21.34 -15.80 14.77
N SER A 195 -20.89 -15.76 13.51
CA SER A 195 -21.56 -16.46 12.40
C SER A 195 -21.48 -17.99 12.54
N LEU A 196 -20.46 -18.54 13.20
CA LEU A 196 -20.25 -19.99 13.33
C LEU A 196 -21.44 -20.69 13.99
N VAL A 197 -22.02 -20.11 15.05
CA VAL A 197 -23.19 -20.67 15.73
C VAL A 197 -24.41 -20.68 14.80
N LEU A 198 -24.64 -19.58 14.08
CA LEU A 198 -25.74 -19.45 13.13
C LEU A 198 -25.60 -20.43 11.96
N ILE A 199 -24.39 -20.56 11.39
CA ILE A 199 -24.08 -21.52 10.33
C ILE A 199 -24.34 -22.93 10.84
N THR A 200 -23.76 -23.31 11.99
CA THR A 200 -23.90 -24.67 12.54
C THR A 200 -25.37 -25.03 12.80
N ALA A 201 -26.14 -24.13 13.41
CA ALA A 201 -27.57 -24.35 13.67
C ALA A 201 -28.37 -24.49 12.36
N THR A 202 -28.09 -23.62 11.37
CA THR A 202 -28.73 -23.66 10.05
C THR A 202 -28.37 -24.93 9.29
N THR A 203 -27.10 -25.33 9.31
CA THR A 203 -26.61 -26.58 8.72
C THR A 203 -27.32 -27.79 9.32
N ILE A 204 -27.39 -27.90 10.64
CA ILE A 204 -28.09 -29.01 11.32
C ILE A 204 -29.58 -29.01 10.92
N LEU A 205 -30.22 -27.85 10.86
CA LEU A 205 -31.61 -27.72 10.41
C LEU A 205 -31.79 -28.19 8.96
N VAL A 206 -30.92 -27.77 8.05
CA VAL A 206 -30.93 -28.18 6.64
C VAL A 206 -30.74 -29.69 6.53
N ILE A 207 -29.75 -30.25 7.22
CA ILE A 207 -29.51 -31.70 7.26
C ILE A 207 -30.75 -32.42 7.80
N PHE A 208 -31.35 -31.95 8.91
CA PHE A 208 -32.57 -32.53 9.46
C PHE A 208 -33.71 -32.55 8.45
N VAL A 209 -33.97 -31.42 7.77
CA VAL A 209 -35.05 -31.31 6.78
C VAL A 209 -34.80 -32.23 5.58
N VAL A 210 -33.59 -32.25 5.04
CA VAL A 210 -33.26 -33.09 3.88
C VAL A 210 -33.30 -34.58 4.26
N LEU A 211 -32.72 -34.97 5.40
CA LEU A 211 -32.78 -36.36 5.90
C LEU A 211 -34.24 -36.78 6.19
N LEU A 212 -35.07 -35.89 6.73
CA LEU A 212 -36.49 -36.15 6.95
C LEU A 212 -37.23 -36.34 5.63
N ALA A 213 -36.92 -35.54 4.61
CA ALA A 213 -37.48 -35.73 3.27
C ALA A 213 -37.07 -37.08 2.65
N VAL A 214 -35.83 -37.51 2.87
CA VAL A 214 -35.23 -38.75 2.34
C VAL A 214 -35.76 -40.01 3.04
N TYR A 215 -35.69 -40.07 4.37
CA TYR A 215 -36.00 -41.25 5.17
C TYR A 215 -37.43 -41.27 5.71
N ARG A 216 -38.10 -40.11 5.80
CA ARG A 216 -39.49 -39.94 6.30
C ARG A 216 -39.74 -40.62 7.64
N SER A 217 -38.74 -40.61 8.52
CA SER A 217 -38.78 -41.24 9.83
C SER A 217 -37.99 -40.38 10.81
N ILE A 218 -38.71 -39.66 11.68
CA ILE A 218 -38.10 -38.75 12.67
C ILE A 218 -37.08 -39.50 13.55
N VAL A 219 -37.43 -40.70 14.01
CA VAL A 219 -36.55 -41.52 14.86
C VAL A 219 -35.23 -41.85 14.16
N THR A 220 -35.30 -42.26 12.89
CA THR A 220 -34.12 -42.59 12.09
C THR A 220 -33.23 -41.37 11.86
N VAL A 221 -33.84 -40.22 11.60
CA VAL A 221 -33.14 -38.94 11.39
C VAL A 221 -32.47 -38.47 12.68
N VAL A 222 -33.17 -38.51 13.81
CA VAL A 222 -32.61 -38.11 15.11
C VAL A 222 -31.44 -39.01 15.50
N LEU A 223 -31.53 -40.33 15.29
CA LEU A 223 -30.41 -41.23 15.56
C LEU A 223 -29.21 -40.97 14.65
N LEU A 224 -29.44 -40.65 13.37
CA LEU A 224 -28.36 -40.25 12.46
C LEU A 224 -27.73 -38.92 12.89
N LEU A 225 -28.52 -37.93 13.28
CA LEU A 225 -28.01 -36.65 13.77
C LEU A 225 -27.25 -36.80 15.09
N LEU A 226 -27.67 -37.69 15.99
CA LEU A 226 -26.93 -37.99 17.21
C LEU A 226 -25.58 -38.66 16.89
N LEU A 227 -25.57 -39.60 15.93
CA LEU A 227 -24.33 -40.23 15.45
C LEU A 227 -23.35 -39.16 14.92
N VAL A 228 -23.82 -38.31 14.01
CA VAL A 228 -23.02 -37.22 13.42
C VAL A 228 -22.62 -36.19 14.48
N GLY A 229 -23.49 -35.90 15.45
CA GLY A 229 -23.20 -34.97 16.54
C GLY A 229 -22.06 -35.45 17.45
N VAL A 230 -22.05 -36.73 17.82
CA VAL A 230 -20.96 -37.32 18.61
C VAL A 230 -19.65 -37.31 17.83
N GLU A 231 -19.68 -37.69 16.55
CA GLU A 231 -18.55 -37.62 15.63
C GLU A 231 -18.01 -36.19 15.51
N PHE A 232 -18.89 -35.22 15.28
CA PHE A 232 -18.57 -33.82 15.10
C PHE A 232 -17.89 -33.22 16.34
N VAL A 233 -18.46 -33.45 17.54
CA VAL A 233 -17.87 -32.94 18.78
C VAL A 233 -16.54 -33.63 19.07
N ALA A 234 -16.42 -34.94 18.80
CA ALA A 234 -15.15 -35.64 18.96
C ALA A 234 -14.06 -35.13 17.99
N ALA A 235 -14.41 -34.87 16.72
CA ALA A 235 -13.48 -34.32 15.73
C ALA A 235 -13.01 -32.91 16.13
N ARG A 236 -13.95 -32.01 16.46
CA ARG A 236 -13.64 -30.66 16.91
C ARG A 236 -12.81 -30.66 18.19
N GLY A 237 -13.19 -31.49 19.14
CA GLY A 237 -12.48 -31.60 20.40
C GLY A 237 -11.05 -32.10 20.21
N THR A 238 -10.84 -33.11 19.36
CA THR A 238 -9.50 -33.66 19.13
C THR A 238 -8.59 -32.61 18.49
N VAL A 239 -9.12 -31.82 17.55
CA VAL A 239 -8.39 -30.69 16.95
C VAL A 239 -8.13 -29.60 17.99
N ALA A 240 -9.08 -29.30 18.88
CA ALA A 240 -8.88 -28.36 19.98
C ALA A 240 -7.76 -28.83 20.92
N LEU A 241 -7.71 -30.13 21.24
CA LEU A 241 -6.64 -30.70 22.07
C LEU A 241 -5.27 -30.58 21.41
N LEU A 242 -5.18 -30.85 20.10
CA LEU A 242 -3.93 -30.69 19.36
C LEU A 242 -3.47 -29.23 19.30
N GLY A 243 -4.43 -28.29 19.22
CA GLY A 243 -4.14 -26.85 19.27
C GLY A 243 -3.66 -26.40 20.64
N ASP A 244 -4.32 -26.85 21.71
CA ASP A 244 -4.00 -26.53 23.11
C ASP A 244 -2.62 -27.07 23.53
N LEU A 245 -2.23 -28.23 22.98
CA LEU A 245 -0.88 -28.78 23.14
C LEU A 245 0.19 -28.07 22.31
N GLY A 246 -0.18 -27.06 21.51
CA GLY A 246 0.73 -26.33 20.62
C GLY A 246 1.27 -27.15 19.45
N VAL A 247 0.63 -28.28 19.12
CA VAL A 247 1.07 -29.17 18.02
C VAL A 247 0.63 -28.61 16.66
N ILE A 248 -0.50 -27.91 16.61
CA ILE A 248 -1.07 -27.33 15.39
C ILE A 248 -1.49 -25.88 15.61
N GLY A 249 -1.23 -25.02 14.63
CA GLY A 249 -1.80 -23.67 14.57
C GLY A 249 -3.25 -23.69 14.12
N LEU A 250 -4.08 -22.81 14.66
CA LEU A 250 -5.49 -22.69 14.32
C LEU A 250 -5.79 -21.35 13.65
N SER A 251 -6.72 -21.37 12.69
CA SER A 251 -7.26 -20.16 12.06
C SER A 251 -8.79 -20.25 12.02
N THR A 252 -9.49 -19.11 12.06
CA THR A 252 -10.96 -19.07 11.95
C THR A 252 -11.46 -19.72 10.66
N PHE A 253 -10.70 -19.61 9.57
CA PHE A 253 -11.00 -20.33 8.32
C PHE A 253 -10.88 -21.85 8.49
N ALA A 254 -9.84 -22.34 9.19
CA ALA A 254 -9.66 -23.77 9.46
C ALA A 254 -10.82 -24.32 10.29
N ILE A 255 -11.23 -23.59 11.33
CA ILE A 255 -12.31 -24.00 12.23
C ILE A 255 -13.65 -24.07 11.49
N ASN A 256 -13.98 -23.04 10.69
CA ASN A 256 -15.21 -22.99 9.90
C ASN A 256 -15.25 -24.09 8.84
N LEU A 257 -14.14 -24.30 8.13
CA LEU A 257 -14.04 -25.31 7.10
C LEU A 257 -14.11 -26.73 7.68
N LEU A 258 -13.35 -27.01 8.73
CA LEU A 258 -13.41 -28.26 9.49
C LEU A 258 -14.83 -28.55 9.95
N THR A 259 -15.51 -27.54 10.48
CA THR A 259 -16.88 -27.68 10.99
C THR A 259 -17.84 -28.10 9.89
N SER A 260 -17.81 -27.40 8.76
CA SER A 260 -18.68 -27.69 7.61
C SER A 260 -18.37 -29.05 6.98
N LEU A 261 -17.08 -29.36 6.75
CA LEU A 261 -16.64 -30.64 6.18
C LEU A 261 -16.97 -31.82 7.08
N SER A 262 -16.73 -31.72 8.38
CA SER A 262 -16.98 -32.81 9.34
C SER A 262 -18.48 -33.13 9.43
N LEU A 263 -19.35 -32.12 9.50
CA LEU A 263 -20.80 -32.32 9.52
C LEU A 263 -21.32 -32.94 8.21
N ALA A 264 -20.83 -32.46 7.07
CA ALA A 264 -21.23 -32.95 5.76
C ALA A 264 -20.74 -34.40 5.52
N ALA A 265 -19.46 -34.66 5.72
CA ALA A 265 -18.85 -35.97 5.51
C ALA A 265 -19.40 -37.02 6.49
N GLY A 266 -19.54 -36.68 7.78
CA GLY A 266 -20.12 -37.59 8.79
C GLY A 266 -21.56 -37.96 8.46
N THR A 267 -22.35 -37.00 8.00
CA THR A 267 -23.73 -37.26 7.55
C THR A 267 -23.75 -38.19 6.34
N ASP A 268 -22.87 -37.98 5.37
CA ASP A 268 -22.75 -38.82 4.18
C ASP A 268 -22.35 -40.26 4.52
N TYR A 269 -21.40 -40.44 5.43
CA TYR A 269 -21.02 -41.76 5.93
C TYR A 269 -22.19 -42.48 6.62
N GLY A 270 -22.99 -41.75 7.41
CA GLY A 270 -24.23 -42.24 7.98
C GLY A 270 -25.26 -42.66 6.92
N ILE A 271 -25.43 -41.86 5.86
CA ILE A 271 -26.33 -42.16 4.72
C ILE A 271 -25.89 -43.42 3.98
N PHE A 272 -24.59 -43.62 3.75
CA PHE A 272 -24.08 -44.82 3.07
C PHE A 272 -24.28 -46.08 3.90
N LEU A 273 -23.97 -46.04 5.20
CA LEU A 273 -24.21 -47.16 6.11
C LEU A 273 -25.69 -47.53 6.14
N LEU A 274 -26.56 -46.56 6.37
CA LEU A 274 -27.99 -46.82 6.48
C LEU A 274 -28.63 -47.20 5.14
N GLY A 275 -28.22 -46.55 4.05
CA GLY A 275 -28.70 -46.84 2.70
C GLY A 275 -28.40 -48.27 2.29
N ARG A 276 -27.18 -48.75 2.56
CA ARG A 276 -26.79 -50.14 2.26
C ARG A 276 -27.50 -51.14 3.18
N TYR A 277 -27.67 -50.82 4.45
CA TYR A 277 -28.45 -51.66 5.38
C TYR A 277 -29.90 -51.81 4.91
N GLN A 278 -30.56 -50.71 4.53
CA GLN A 278 -31.94 -50.76 4.02
C GLN A 278 -32.05 -51.52 2.69
N GLU A 279 -31.05 -51.43 1.82
CA GLU A 279 -30.97 -52.23 0.58
C GLU A 279 -30.88 -53.74 0.88
N ALA A 280 -29.99 -54.15 1.78
CA ALA A 280 -29.83 -55.55 2.19
C ALA A 280 -31.11 -56.10 2.85
N ARG A 281 -31.76 -55.32 3.71
CA ARG A 281 -33.05 -55.67 4.32
C ARG A 281 -34.15 -55.84 3.28
N GLN A 282 -34.17 -55.03 2.23
CA GLN A 282 -35.14 -55.17 1.13
C GLN A 282 -34.84 -56.34 0.19
N ALA A 283 -33.58 -56.78 0.12
CA ALA A 283 -33.20 -58.00 -0.57
C ALA A 283 -33.62 -59.28 0.20
N GLY A 284 -34.19 -59.14 1.40
CA GLY A 284 -34.69 -60.24 2.23
C GLY A 284 -33.68 -60.77 3.25
N GLU A 285 -32.53 -60.12 3.42
CA GLU A 285 -31.54 -60.51 4.43
C GLU A 285 -32.06 -60.20 5.84
N ASP A 286 -31.79 -61.08 6.81
CA ASP A 286 -32.03 -60.82 8.22
C ASP A 286 -31.11 -59.70 8.75
N ARG A 287 -31.42 -59.13 9.92
CA ARG A 287 -30.72 -57.95 10.45
C ARG A 287 -29.23 -58.19 10.68
N GLU A 288 -28.86 -59.41 11.03
CA GLU A 288 -27.47 -59.82 11.29
C GLU A 288 -26.70 -59.95 9.98
N THR A 289 -27.25 -60.68 9.00
CA THR A 289 -26.64 -60.78 7.68
C THR A 289 -26.54 -59.41 7.00
N ALA A 290 -27.60 -58.59 7.09
CA ALA A 290 -27.64 -57.24 6.55
C ALA A 290 -26.54 -56.33 7.14
N TYR A 291 -26.21 -56.47 8.43
CA TYR A 291 -25.09 -55.75 9.04
C TYR A 291 -23.75 -56.13 8.40
N TYR A 292 -23.45 -57.42 8.26
CA TYR A 292 -22.18 -57.86 7.66
C TYR A 292 -22.08 -57.49 6.19
N THR A 293 -23.18 -57.61 5.43
CA THR A 293 -23.28 -57.14 4.04
C THR A 293 -23.05 -55.63 3.94
N THR A 294 -23.57 -54.86 4.90
CA THR A 294 -23.39 -53.41 4.98
C THR A 294 -21.93 -53.05 5.26
N TYR A 295 -21.34 -53.62 6.30
CA TYR A 295 -19.97 -53.32 6.70
C TYR A 295 -18.98 -53.64 5.57
N HIS A 296 -19.07 -54.83 4.97
CA HIS A 296 -18.19 -55.19 3.86
C HIS A 296 -18.41 -54.30 2.62
N GLY A 297 -19.66 -53.91 2.37
CA GLY A 297 -20.03 -53.08 1.23
C GLY A 297 -19.58 -51.62 1.35
N VAL A 298 -19.53 -51.07 2.57
CA VAL A 298 -19.38 -49.63 2.81
C VAL A 298 -18.05 -49.27 3.47
N ALA A 299 -17.44 -50.12 4.29
CA ALA A 299 -16.25 -49.77 5.07
C ALA A 299 -15.05 -49.34 4.21
N HIS A 300 -14.77 -50.06 3.12
CA HIS A 300 -13.69 -49.70 2.19
C HIS A 300 -13.97 -48.40 1.43
N VAL A 301 -15.26 -48.04 1.29
CA VAL A 301 -15.65 -46.81 0.63
C VAL A 301 -15.52 -45.62 1.57
N ILE A 302 -16.01 -45.72 2.81
CA ILE A 302 -15.82 -44.69 3.85
C ILE A 302 -14.33 -44.42 4.07
N LEU A 303 -13.51 -45.49 4.15
CA LEU A 303 -12.07 -45.35 4.31
C LEU A 303 -11.42 -44.66 3.10
N GLY A 304 -11.76 -45.08 1.87
CA GLY A 304 -11.24 -44.47 0.65
C GLY A 304 -11.65 -43.00 0.49
N SER A 305 -12.93 -42.70 0.72
CA SER A 305 -13.49 -41.36 0.77
C SER A 305 -12.73 -40.46 1.73
N GLY A 306 -12.70 -40.84 3.00
CA GLY A 306 -12.20 -39.94 4.02
C GLY A 306 -10.69 -39.82 4.04
N LEU A 307 -9.94 -40.85 3.59
CA LEU A 307 -8.52 -40.70 3.30
C LEU A 307 -8.27 -39.75 2.13
N THR A 308 -9.18 -39.70 1.15
CA THR A 308 -9.05 -38.75 0.03
C THR A 308 -9.32 -37.33 0.50
N ILE A 309 -10.33 -37.11 1.35
CA ILE A 309 -10.63 -35.79 1.92
C ILE A 309 -9.51 -35.35 2.89
N ALA A 310 -9.10 -36.23 3.81
CA ALA A 310 -8.01 -35.95 4.74
C ALA A 310 -6.68 -35.73 4.02
N GLY A 311 -6.40 -36.51 2.97
CA GLY A 311 -5.19 -36.38 2.17
C GLY A 311 -5.17 -35.10 1.33
N ALA A 312 -6.28 -34.76 0.66
CA ALA A 312 -6.38 -33.54 -0.14
C ALA A 312 -6.32 -32.27 0.71
N THR A 313 -6.91 -32.29 1.91
CA THR A 313 -6.74 -31.19 2.88
C THR A 313 -5.31 -31.16 3.41
N TYR A 314 -4.68 -32.30 3.70
CA TYR A 314 -3.27 -32.36 4.11
C TYR A 314 -2.32 -31.79 3.05
N CYS A 315 -2.59 -31.94 1.76
CA CYS A 315 -1.79 -31.33 0.69
C CYS A 315 -1.67 -29.80 0.82
N LEU A 316 -2.57 -29.13 1.54
CA LEU A 316 -2.45 -27.71 1.86
C LEU A 316 -1.29 -27.40 2.79
N SER A 317 -0.78 -28.35 3.55
CA SER A 317 0.43 -28.14 4.36
C SER A 317 1.68 -27.84 3.51
N PHE A 318 1.65 -28.12 2.20
CA PHE A 318 2.75 -27.86 1.27
C PHE A 318 2.70 -26.46 0.62
N THR A 319 1.63 -25.69 0.84
CA THR A 319 1.50 -24.33 0.32
C THR A 319 2.28 -23.33 1.19
N ARG A 320 2.67 -22.19 0.62
CA ARG A 320 3.44 -21.15 1.32
C ARG A 320 2.56 -20.14 2.05
N LEU A 321 1.37 -19.85 1.54
CA LEU A 321 0.45 -18.90 2.14
C LEU A 321 -0.16 -19.48 3.43
N PRO A 322 -0.07 -18.77 4.57
CA PRO A 322 -0.66 -19.21 5.83
C PRO A 322 -2.18 -19.47 5.75
N TYR A 323 -2.88 -18.75 4.88
CA TYR A 323 -4.30 -18.97 4.57
C TYR A 323 -4.63 -20.41 4.13
N PHE A 324 -3.71 -21.07 3.42
CA PHE A 324 -3.88 -22.44 2.97
C PHE A 324 -3.20 -23.42 3.92
N GLN A 325 -1.97 -23.12 4.33
CA GLN A 325 -1.17 -23.99 5.18
C GLN A 325 -1.85 -24.29 6.52
N SER A 326 -2.45 -23.28 7.15
CA SER A 326 -3.15 -23.42 8.44
C SER A 326 -4.40 -24.31 8.38
N LEU A 327 -4.96 -24.54 7.19
CA LEU A 327 -6.13 -25.42 7.02
C LEU A 327 -5.74 -26.89 6.98
N GLY A 328 -4.52 -27.20 6.56
CA GLY A 328 -4.17 -28.55 6.13
C GLY A 328 -4.21 -29.58 7.25
N ILE A 329 -3.41 -29.37 8.29
CA ILE A 329 -3.30 -30.33 9.41
C ILE A 329 -4.59 -30.39 10.23
N PRO A 330 -5.23 -29.27 10.64
CA PRO A 330 -6.47 -29.32 11.42
C PRO A 330 -7.61 -30.03 10.69
N CYS A 331 -7.81 -29.74 9.40
CA CYS A 331 -8.86 -30.39 8.61
C CYS A 331 -8.55 -31.88 8.38
N ALA A 332 -7.29 -32.23 8.08
CA ALA A 332 -6.90 -33.62 7.89
C ALA A 332 -7.08 -34.45 9.17
N ALA A 333 -6.62 -33.94 10.32
CA ALA A 333 -6.75 -34.60 11.61
C ALA A 333 -8.23 -34.80 11.99
N GLY A 334 -9.03 -33.73 11.87
CA GLY A 334 -10.48 -33.81 12.11
C GLY A 334 -11.18 -34.81 11.19
N MET A 335 -10.78 -34.88 9.92
CA MET A 335 -11.34 -35.85 8.97
C MET A 335 -10.92 -37.29 9.27
N LEU A 336 -9.71 -37.53 9.78
CA LEU A 336 -9.30 -38.88 10.22
C LEU A 336 -10.11 -39.34 11.43
N VAL A 337 -10.43 -38.43 12.37
CA VAL A 337 -11.31 -38.72 13.51
C VAL A 337 -12.73 -39.02 13.04
N ALA A 338 -13.25 -38.22 12.10
CA ALA A 338 -14.55 -38.46 11.46
C ALA A 338 -14.63 -39.86 10.82
N VAL A 339 -13.61 -40.25 10.05
CA VAL A 339 -13.51 -41.59 9.45
C VAL A 339 -13.44 -42.69 10.51
N ALA A 340 -12.64 -42.49 11.56
CA ALA A 340 -12.53 -43.46 12.65
C ALA A 340 -13.89 -43.66 13.36
N ALA A 341 -14.62 -42.58 13.62
CA ALA A 341 -15.96 -42.63 14.18
C ALA A 341 -16.95 -43.31 13.22
N ALA A 342 -16.95 -42.94 11.94
CA ALA A 342 -17.82 -43.53 10.93
C ALA A 342 -17.59 -45.05 10.75
N LEU A 343 -16.35 -45.54 10.88
CA LEU A 343 -16.02 -46.96 10.78
C LEU A 343 -16.26 -47.76 12.07
N THR A 344 -16.36 -47.11 13.22
CA THR A 344 -16.51 -47.79 14.53
C THR A 344 -17.87 -47.49 15.18
N LEU A 345 -18.17 -46.22 15.46
CA LEU A 345 -19.40 -45.75 16.06
C LEU A 345 -20.60 -46.00 15.13
N GLY A 346 -20.48 -45.71 13.84
CA GLY A 346 -21.56 -45.91 12.86
C GLY A 346 -22.11 -47.34 12.85
N PRO A 347 -21.27 -48.37 12.63
CA PRO A 347 -21.70 -49.77 12.70
C PRO A 347 -22.15 -50.22 14.10
N ALA A 348 -21.59 -49.66 15.18
CA ALA A 348 -22.02 -49.95 16.54
C ALA A 348 -23.45 -49.44 16.81
N VAL A 349 -23.75 -48.20 16.44
CA VAL A 349 -25.09 -47.60 16.52
C VAL A 349 -26.07 -48.36 15.63
N LEU A 350 -25.66 -48.74 14.41
CA LEU A 350 -26.48 -49.55 13.52
C LEU A 350 -26.82 -50.92 14.14
N THR A 351 -25.88 -51.56 14.82
CA THR A 351 -26.10 -52.83 15.53
C THR A 351 -27.15 -52.68 16.63
N VAL A 352 -27.02 -51.65 17.46
CA VAL A 352 -27.96 -51.42 18.58
C VAL A 352 -29.34 -51.02 18.07
N GLY A 353 -29.43 -50.08 17.13
CA GLY A 353 -30.71 -49.62 16.60
C GLY A 353 -31.42 -50.63 15.69
N SER A 354 -30.68 -51.49 14.98
CA SER A 354 -31.27 -52.59 14.20
C SER A 354 -31.92 -53.64 15.10
N ARG A 355 -31.40 -53.88 16.32
CA ARG A 355 -32.03 -54.78 17.30
C ARG A 355 -33.49 -54.38 17.60
N TYR A 356 -33.75 -53.08 17.67
CA TYR A 356 -35.08 -52.51 17.91
C TYR A 356 -35.86 -52.18 16.62
N GLY A 357 -35.31 -52.47 15.43
CA GLY A 357 -35.96 -52.20 14.15
C GLY A 357 -36.04 -50.71 13.76
N LEU A 358 -35.28 -49.83 14.43
CA LEU A 358 -35.37 -48.37 14.25
C LEU A 358 -34.83 -47.89 12.88
N PHE A 359 -34.02 -48.73 12.24
CA PHE A 359 -33.38 -48.48 10.95
C PHE A 359 -34.02 -49.26 9.77
N ASP A 360 -35.05 -50.08 10.04
CA ASP A 360 -35.72 -50.86 8.99
C ASP A 360 -36.49 -49.93 8.03
N PRO A 361 -36.47 -50.20 6.71
CA PRO A 361 -37.07 -49.30 5.73
C PRO A 361 -38.60 -49.30 5.81
N LYS A 362 -39.21 -48.13 6.00
CA LYS A 362 -40.69 -47.97 6.05
C LYS A 362 -41.38 -48.12 4.68
N ARG A 363 -40.64 -48.01 3.57
CA ARG A 363 -41.14 -48.17 2.19
C ARG A 363 -40.10 -48.85 1.31
N MET A 364 -40.56 -49.59 0.30
CA MET A 364 -39.69 -50.16 -0.73
C MET A 364 -38.93 -49.04 -1.48
N ILE A 365 -37.62 -49.21 -1.66
CA ILE A 365 -36.79 -48.28 -2.43
C ILE A 365 -37.21 -48.41 -3.91
N LYS A 366 -37.74 -47.31 -4.49
CA LYS A 366 -38.12 -47.27 -5.90
C LYS A 366 -36.87 -47.24 -6.79
N VAL A 367 -36.45 -48.41 -7.28
CA VAL A 367 -35.29 -48.59 -8.18
C VAL A 367 -35.63 -48.27 -9.65
N ARG A 368 -36.93 -48.17 -10.00
CA ARG A 368 -37.42 -48.18 -11.39
C ARG A 368 -37.00 -46.95 -12.21
N GLY A 369 -36.93 -45.76 -11.61
CA GLY A 369 -36.50 -44.53 -12.27
C GLY A 369 -35.00 -44.54 -12.60
N TRP A 370 -34.17 -44.87 -11.61
CA TRP A 370 -32.72 -44.99 -11.76
C TRP A 370 -32.31 -46.10 -12.74
N ARG A 371 -33.04 -47.23 -12.77
CA ARG A 371 -32.82 -48.26 -13.80
C ARG A 371 -33.10 -47.75 -15.21
N ARG A 372 -34.15 -46.94 -15.42
CA ARG A 372 -34.42 -46.32 -16.74
C ARG A 372 -33.29 -45.41 -17.17
N MET A 373 -32.79 -44.58 -16.26
CA MET A 373 -31.62 -43.73 -16.53
C MET A 373 -30.40 -44.57 -16.92
N GLY A 374 -30.08 -45.63 -16.16
CA GLY A 374 -29.01 -46.56 -16.51
C GLY A 374 -29.21 -47.22 -17.88
N THR A 375 -30.44 -47.57 -18.25
CA THR A 375 -30.75 -48.11 -19.59
C THR A 375 -30.55 -47.07 -20.70
N VAL A 376 -30.96 -45.81 -20.47
CA VAL A 376 -30.75 -44.73 -21.45
C VAL A 376 -29.25 -44.50 -21.67
N VAL A 377 -28.48 -44.37 -20.59
CA VAL A 377 -27.02 -44.14 -20.64
C VAL A 377 -26.29 -45.27 -21.37
N THR A 378 -26.64 -46.53 -21.09
CA THR A 378 -26.00 -47.68 -21.75
C THR A 378 -26.47 -47.92 -23.18
N ARG A 379 -27.67 -47.45 -23.55
CA ARG A 379 -28.22 -47.58 -24.91
C ARG A 379 -27.73 -46.47 -25.85
N TRP A 380 -27.56 -45.25 -25.35
CA TRP A 380 -27.14 -44.08 -26.11
C TRP A 380 -25.99 -43.32 -25.43
N PRO A 381 -24.82 -43.95 -25.23
CA PRO A 381 -23.77 -43.37 -24.39
C PRO A 381 -23.10 -42.14 -25.03
N ALA A 382 -22.90 -42.11 -26.36
CA ALA A 382 -22.26 -40.95 -27.02
C ALA A 382 -23.15 -39.69 -27.03
N PRO A 383 -24.46 -39.74 -27.39
CA PRO A 383 -25.33 -38.57 -27.31
C PRO A 383 -25.53 -38.05 -25.90
N VAL A 384 -25.63 -38.94 -24.90
CA VAL A 384 -25.75 -38.53 -23.49
C VAL A 384 -24.47 -37.83 -23.05
N LEU A 385 -23.30 -38.38 -23.37
CA LEU A 385 -22.02 -37.74 -23.07
C LEU A 385 -21.92 -36.35 -23.73
N ALA A 386 -22.26 -36.23 -25.00
CA ALA A 386 -22.26 -34.95 -25.72
C ALA A 386 -23.20 -33.92 -25.07
N ALA A 387 -24.41 -34.33 -24.67
CA ALA A 387 -25.35 -33.46 -23.97
C ALA A 387 -24.78 -33.01 -22.61
N THR A 388 -24.20 -33.91 -21.82
CA THR A 388 -23.58 -33.56 -20.53
C THR A 388 -22.37 -32.65 -20.68
N CYS A 389 -21.54 -32.86 -21.70
CA CYS A 389 -20.44 -31.96 -22.03
C CYS A 389 -20.95 -30.58 -22.47
N GLY A 390 -22.08 -30.53 -23.19
CA GLY A 390 -22.75 -29.27 -23.54
C GLY A 390 -23.22 -28.50 -22.30
N VAL A 391 -23.79 -29.18 -21.30
CA VAL A 391 -24.14 -28.55 -20.01
C VAL A 391 -22.88 -28.10 -19.27
N ALA A 392 -21.81 -28.90 -19.24
CA ALA A 392 -20.53 -28.51 -18.65
C ALA A 392 -19.93 -27.26 -19.33
N LEU A 393 -20.08 -27.16 -20.66
CA LEU A 393 -19.60 -26.02 -21.44
C LEU A 393 -20.25 -24.70 -21.01
N VAL A 394 -21.53 -24.71 -20.60
CA VAL A 394 -22.19 -23.50 -20.05
C VAL A 394 -21.44 -22.97 -18.84
N GLY A 395 -21.03 -23.86 -17.92
CA GLY A 395 -20.18 -23.48 -16.79
C GLY A 395 -18.81 -22.99 -17.25
N LEU A 396 -18.13 -23.75 -18.12
CA LEU A 396 -16.79 -23.40 -18.62
C LEU A 396 -16.75 -22.05 -19.36
N LEU A 397 -17.80 -21.67 -20.08
CA LEU A 397 -17.91 -20.38 -20.77
C LEU A 397 -17.98 -19.18 -19.79
N GLY A 398 -18.29 -19.42 -18.51
CA GLY A 398 -18.19 -18.40 -17.47
C GLY A 398 -16.75 -18.10 -17.04
N LEU A 399 -15.79 -19.02 -17.25
CA LEU A 399 -14.41 -18.88 -16.78
C LEU A 399 -13.63 -17.70 -17.40
N PRO A 400 -13.69 -17.43 -18.72
CA PRO A 400 -12.95 -16.31 -19.31
C PRO A 400 -13.40 -14.94 -18.77
N GLY A 401 -14.62 -14.85 -18.23
CA GLY A 401 -15.15 -13.63 -17.62
C GLY A 401 -14.71 -13.42 -16.17
N TYR A 402 -14.01 -14.38 -15.55
CA TYR A 402 -13.65 -14.34 -14.14
C TYR A 402 -12.80 -13.11 -13.78
N LYS A 403 -13.30 -12.31 -12.83
CA LYS A 403 -12.56 -11.23 -12.19
C LYS A 403 -12.32 -11.54 -10.73
N THR A 404 -11.08 -11.33 -10.30
CA THR A 404 -10.62 -11.60 -8.94
C THR A 404 -10.52 -10.29 -8.17
N SER A 405 -11.19 -10.21 -7.03
CA SER A 405 -11.05 -9.08 -6.11
C SER A 405 -10.32 -9.52 -4.84
N TYR A 406 -9.33 -8.70 -4.47
CA TYR A 406 -8.49 -8.86 -3.29
C TYR A 406 -8.91 -7.94 -2.14
N ASN A 407 -9.97 -7.15 -2.33
CA ASN A 407 -10.39 -6.14 -1.37
C ASN A 407 -11.43 -6.73 -0.40
N ASP A 408 -10.97 -7.19 0.76
CA ASP A 408 -11.81 -7.81 1.81
C ASP A 408 -13.00 -6.94 2.23
N ARG A 409 -12.87 -5.60 2.12
CA ARG A 409 -13.91 -4.63 2.49
C ARG A 409 -15.22 -4.82 1.73
N GLN A 410 -15.17 -5.39 0.52
CA GLN A 410 -16.36 -5.64 -0.31
C GLN A 410 -17.19 -6.85 0.18
N TYR A 411 -16.56 -7.74 0.95
CA TYR A 411 -17.13 -9.02 1.36
C TYR A 411 -17.52 -9.09 2.84
N VAL A 412 -17.25 -8.02 3.60
CA VAL A 412 -17.73 -7.84 4.97
C VAL A 412 -18.98 -6.95 5.00
N PRO A 413 -19.80 -7.03 6.07
CA PRO A 413 -20.93 -6.11 6.27
C PRO A 413 -20.51 -4.63 6.25
N ALA A 414 -21.40 -3.75 5.78
CA ALA A 414 -21.12 -2.31 5.68
C ALA A 414 -21.14 -1.60 7.05
N ASP A 415 -21.85 -2.19 8.02
CA ASP A 415 -22.01 -1.73 9.39
C ASP A 415 -20.87 -2.17 10.33
N LEU A 416 -19.96 -3.02 9.85
CA LEU A 416 -18.77 -3.43 10.60
C LEU A 416 -17.94 -2.19 10.98
N PRO A 417 -17.54 -1.98 12.25
CA PRO A 417 -16.87 -0.76 12.70
C PRO A 417 -15.63 -0.36 11.88
N ALA A 418 -14.75 -1.33 11.59
CA ALA A 418 -13.58 -1.09 10.74
C ALA A 418 -13.96 -0.64 9.31
N ASN A 419 -15.02 -1.22 8.72
CA ASN A 419 -15.48 -0.88 7.38
C ASN A 419 -16.18 0.49 7.34
N ALA A 420 -16.93 0.83 8.39
CA ALA A 420 -17.50 2.16 8.58
C ALA A 420 -16.41 3.24 8.67
N GLY A 421 -15.29 2.95 9.35
CA GLY A 421 -14.13 3.85 9.41
C GLY A 421 -13.43 4.04 8.07
N TYR A 422 -13.27 2.98 7.29
CA TYR A 422 -12.79 3.11 5.91
C TYR A 422 -13.77 3.90 5.03
N ALA A 423 -15.08 3.67 5.16
CA ALA A 423 -16.09 4.42 4.43
C ALA A 423 -16.11 5.91 4.83
N ALA A 424 -15.75 6.24 6.07
CA ALA A 424 -15.54 7.62 6.51
C ALA A 424 -14.29 8.23 5.87
N ALA A 425 -13.17 7.50 5.83
CA ALA A 425 -11.97 7.95 5.13
C ALA A 425 -12.23 8.19 3.63
N ASP A 426 -12.93 7.29 2.95
CA ASP A 426 -13.20 7.36 1.52
C ASP A 426 -14.08 8.56 1.11
N ARG A 427 -14.80 9.18 2.06
CA ARG A 427 -15.57 10.41 1.80
C ARG A 427 -14.67 11.64 1.62
N HIS A 428 -13.49 11.64 2.23
CA HIS A 428 -12.61 12.81 2.32
C HIS A 428 -11.23 12.60 1.67
N PHE A 429 -10.78 11.35 1.57
CA PHE A 429 -9.48 10.96 1.04
C PHE A 429 -9.63 10.11 -0.23
N SER A 430 -8.65 10.21 -1.12
CA SER A 430 -8.53 9.25 -2.22
C SER A 430 -8.04 7.89 -1.71
N GLN A 431 -8.52 6.79 -2.29
CA GLN A 431 -8.12 5.42 -1.92
C GLN A 431 -6.59 5.23 -1.90
N ALA A 432 -5.89 5.87 -2.84
CA ALA A 432 -4.43 5.80 -2.94
C ALA A 432 -3.69 6.48 -1.78
N ARG A 433 -4.26 7.55 -1.20
CA ARG A 433 -3.65 8.24 -0.07
C ARG A 433 -3.73 7.39 1.21
N MET A 434 -4.76 6.57 1.34
CA MET A 434 -4.95 5.68 2.48
C MET A 434 -4.14 4.38 2.40
N LYS A 435 -3.50 4.11 1.25
CA LYS A 435 -2.79 2.87 0.94
C LYS A 435 -1.46 3.16 0.22
N PRO A 436 -0.53 3.92 0.81
CA PRO A 436 0.74 4.22 0.15
C PRO A 436 1.59 2.94 0.02
N GLU A 437 2.38 2.89 -1.05
CA GLU A 437 3.56 2.03 -1.10
C GLU A 437 4.73 2.74 -0.44
N ILE A 438 5.66 1.97 0.11
CA ILE A 438 6.80 2.53 0.83
C ILE A 438 8.06 1.89 0.27
N LEU A 439 8.90 2.72 -0.35
CA LEU A 439 10.19 2.32 -0.89
C LEU A 439 11.26 2.65 0.15
N LEU A 440 11.92 1.62 0.67
CA LEU A 440 13.05 1.71 1.58
C LEU A 440 14.36 1.60 0.78
N VAL A 441 15.27 2.53 1.00
CA VAL A 441 16.63 2.54 0.44
C VAL A 441 17.60 2.55 1.60
N GLU A 442 18.45 1.52 1.69
CA GLU A 442 19.49 1.41 2.73
C GLU A 442 20.87 1.56 2.10
N ALA A 443 21.65 2.51 2.61
CA ALA A 443 23.02 2.81 2.21
C ALA A 443 24.03 2.36 3.28
N ASP A 444 25.30 2.36 2.92
CA ASP A 444 26.41 2.04 3.82
C ASP A 444 26.92 3.27 4.61
N HIS A 445 26.56 4.48 4.17
CA HIS A 445 26.92 5.78 4.75
C HIS A 445 25.68 6.61 5.13
N ASP A 446 25.92 7.76 5.76
CA ASP A 446 24.89 8.70 6.20
C ASP A 446 24.42 9.56 5.02
N LEU A 447 23.12 9.53 4.73
CA LEU A 447 22.48 10.19 3.60
C LEU A 447 22.18 11.68 3.83
N ARG A 448 22.57 12.24 4.97
CA ARG A 448 22.26 13.61 5.40
C ARG A 448 23.25 14.64 4.84
N ASP A 449 23.54 14.54 3.55
CA ASP A 449 24.44 15.46 2.87
C ASP A 449 23.84 15.93 1.52
N PRO A 450 24.36 17.04 0.96
CA PRO A 450 23.86 17.57 -0.31
C PRO A 450 23.96 16.59 -1.48
N ALA A 451 25.00 15.74 -1.56
CA ALA A 451 25.19 14.82 -2.67
C ALA A 451 24.13 13.71 -2.65
N ASP A 452 23.87 13.09 -1.50
CA ASP A 452 22.81 12.09 -1.40
C ASP A 452 21.42 12.68 -1.58
N MET A 453 21.17 13.94 -1.19
CA MET A 453 19.91 14.61 -1.51
C MET A 453 19.69 14.76 -3.03
N LEU A 454 20.75 14.94 -3.83
CA LEU A 454 20.64 14.93 -5.30
C LEU A 454 20.24 13.54 -5.79
N VAL A 455 20.83 12.49 -5.23
CA VAL A 455 20.53 11.09 -5.60
C VAL A 455 19.11 10.71 -5.20
N LEU A 456 18.68 11.05 -3.99
CA LEU A 456 17.31 10.85 -3.51
C LEU A 456 16.29 11.63 -4.35
N ASN A 457 16.62 12.84 -4.82
CA ASN A 457 15.75 13.56 -5.76
C ASN A 457 15.68 12.86 -7.13
N LYS A 458 16.81 12.39 -7.67
CA LYS A 458 16.85 11.60 -8.91
C LYS A 458 16.01 10.33 -8.79
N LEU A 459 16.11 9.62 -7.65
CA LEU A 459 15.30 8.46 -7.33
C LEU A 459 13.80 8.80 -7.31
N ALA A 460 13.41 9.85 -6.57
CA ALA A 460 12.02 10.28 -6.49
C ALA A 460 11.43 10.64 -7.88
N LYS A 461 12.23 11.27 -8.75
CA LYS A 461 11.86 11.53 -10.16
C LYS A 461 11.67 10.25 -10.98
N GLY A 462 12.63 9.32 -10.87
CA GLY A 462 12.57 8.04 -11.59
C GLY A 462 11.32 7.24 -11.23
N VAL A 463 10.98 7.18 -9.94
CA VAL A 463 9.76 6.52 -9.47
C VAL A 463 8.50 7.28 -9.90
N LEU A 464 8.49 8.61 -9.84
CA LEU A 464 7.35 9.44 -10.27
C LEU A 464 7.07 9.29 -11.78
N ALA A 465 8.10 9.05 -12.59
CA ALA A 465 7.96 8.85 -14.03
C ALA A 465 7.26 7.53 -14.41
N VAL A 466 7.12 6.58 -13.47
CA VAL A 466 6.42 5.32 -13.72
C VAL A 466 4.95 5.58 -13.99
N PRO A 467 4.40 5.13 -15.15
CA PRO A 467 3.00 5.33 -15.47
C PRO A 467 2.06 4.81 -14.39
N GLY A 468 1.19 5.69 -13.90
CA GLY A 468 0.23 5.36 -12.85
C GLY A 468 0.71 5.63 -11.43
N VAL A 469 1.92 6.13 -11.23
CA VAL A 469 2.29 6.84 -9.99
C VAL A 469 1.72 8.26 -10.06
N SER A 470 1.00 8.66 -9.03
CA SER A 470 0.38 9.99 -8.96
C SER A 470 1.23 10.99 -8.18
N ARG A 471 1.92 10.52 -7.14
CA ARG A 471 2.70 11.35 -6.22
C ARG A 471 3.76 10.49 -5.53
N VAL A 472 4.93 11.05 -5.31
CA VAL A 472 6.01 10.45 -4.50
C VAL A 472 6.39 11.45 -3.42
N GLN A 473 6.25 11.07 -2.16
CA GLN A 473 6.66 11.87 -1.01
C GLN A 473 8.02 11.37 -0.52
N ALA A 474 8.97 12.28 -0.41
CA ALA A 474 10.34 12.03 0.03
C ALA A 474 10.86 13.28 0.75
N ILE A 475 12.02 13.20 1.40
CA ILE A 475 12.63 14.37 2.04
C ILE A 475 12.85 15.56 1.08
N THR A 476 13.12 15.28 -0.20
CA THR A 476 13.29 16.30 -1.25
C THR A 476 11.98 16.86 -1.80
N ARG A 477 10.84 16.25 -1.43
CA ARG A 477 9.47 16.62 -1.83
C ARG A 477 8.43 16.13 -0.79
N PRO A 478 8.39 16.68 0.42
CA PRO A 478 7.57 16.12 1.51
C PRO A 478 6.06 16.05 1.17
N ASP A 479 5.54 17.08 0.52
CA ASP A 479 4.13 17.13 0.06
C ASP A 479 3.89 16.42 -1.28
N GLY A 480 4.95 15.86 -1.85
CA GLY A 480 5.00 15.27 -3.18
C GLY A 480 5.16 16.27 -4.33
N THR A 481 5.32 17.55 -4.01
CA THR A 481 5.80 18.58 -4.94
C THR A 481 7.21 19.00 -4.58
N THR A 482 7.92 19.58 -5.54
CA THR A 482 9.28 20.09 -5.35
C THR A 482 9.31 21.12 -4.22
N LEU A 483 10.37 21.10 -3.41
CA LEU A 483 10.60 22.15 -2.43
C LEU A 483 10.76 23.51 -3.16
N PRO A 484 10.12 24.58 -2.68
CA PRO A 484 10.34 25.90 -3.24
C PRO A 484 11.77 26.35 -2.94
N HIS A 485 12.34 27.18 -3.81
CA HIS A 485 13.61 27.88 -3.59
C HIS A 485 14.85 26.99 -3.55
N THR A 486 14.76 25.72 -3.97
CA THR A 486 15.87 24.76 -3.97
C THR A 486 16.52 24.57 -5.35
N THR A 487 16.30 25.49 -6.30
CA THR A 487 16.85 25.38 -7.67
C THR A 487 18.05 26.31 -7.85
N LEU A 488 19.05 25.89 -8.63
CA LEU A 488 20.21 26.74 -8.94
C LEU A 488 19.81 28.10 -9.56
N PRO A 489 18.87 28.17 -10.53
CA PRO A 489 18.36 29.45 -11.04
C PRO A 489 17.76 30.35 -9.94
N PHE A 490 17.02 29.78 -8.99
CA PHE A 490 16.48 30.56 -7.87
C PHE A 490 17.59 31.11 -6.97
N MET A 491 18.57 30.28 -6.59
CA MET A 491 19.68 30.72 -5.75
C MET A 491 20.53 31.80 -6.42
N ILE A 492 20.82 31.66 -7.73
CA ILE A 492 21.51 32.68 -8.52
C ILE A 492 20.68 33.96 -8.60
N GLY A 493 19.37 33.84 -8.81
CA GLY A 493 18.45 34.98 -8.81
C GLY A 493 18.43 35.72 -7.46
N ALA A 494 18.37 34.98 -6.36
CA ALA A 494 18.40 35.52 -5.00
C ALA A 494 19.73 36.23 -4.68
N GLN A 495 20.87 35.66 -5.08
CA GLN A 495 22.18 36.29 -4.93
C GLN A 495 22.27 37.61 -5.74
N ASN A 496 21.71 37.62 -6.95
CA ASN A 496 21.66 38.83 -7.78
C ASN A 496 20.71 39.89 -7.21
N ALA A 497 19.62 39.51 -6.55
CA ALA A 497 18.74 40.45 -5.88
C ALA A 497 19.48 41.25 -4.79
N VAL A 498 20.35 40.58 -4.01
CA VAL A 498 21.21 41.25 -3.02
C VAL A 498 22.20 42.21 -3.70
N LEU A 499 22.74 41.84 -4.86
CA LEU A 499 23.61 42.72 -5.65
C LEU A 499 22.87 43.95 -6.19
N ALA A 500 21.61 43.77 -6.62
CA ALA A 500 20.76 44.85 -7.11
C ALA A 500 20.43 45.87 -6.01
N GLU A 501 20.14 45.41 -4.78
CA GLU A 501 19.96 46.29 -3.63
C GLU A 501 21.22 47.13 -3.34
N ASN A 502 22.41 46.50 -3.39
CA ASN A 502 23.68 47.20 -3.22
C ASN A 502 23.96 48.21 -4.35
N SER A 503 23.55 47.92 -5.59
CA SER A 503 23.64 48.84 -6.73
C SER A 503 22.86 50.13 -6.51
N ALA A 504 21.64 50.03 -5.95
CA ALA A 504 20.82 51.20 -5.65
C ALA A 504 21.50 52.13 -4.63
N PHE A 505 22.13 51.55 -3.61
CA PHE A 505 22.95 52.30 -2.64
C PHE A 505 24.16 52.97 -3.31
N GLN A 506 24.88 52.28 -4.19
CA GLN A 506 26.03 52.85 -4.90
C GLN A 506 25.65 54.02 -5.82
N ARG A 507 24.52 53.95 -6.53
CA ARG A 507 24.02 55.08 -7.33
C ARG A 507 23.79 56.32 -6.50
N GLN A 508 23.14 56.17 -5.34
CA GLN A 508 22.92 57.29 -4.43
C GLN A 508 24.22 57.94 -3.95
N ARG A 509 25.32 57.19 -3.84
CA ARG A 509 26.64 57.76 -3.52
C ARG A 509 27.30 58.43 -4.74
N MET A 510 27.09 57.91 -5.95
CA MET A 510 27.59 58.54 -7.17
C MET A 510 26.91 59.88 -7.46
N ASP A 511 25.60 60.00 -7.23
CA ASP A 511 24.87 61.25 -7.44
C ASP A 511 25.38 62.41 -6.55
N ASP A 512 26.06 62.12 -5.44
CA ASP A 512 26.73 63.15 -4.63
C ASP A 512 27.93 63.78 -5.36
N LEU A 513 28.54 63.12 -6.36
CA LEU A 513 29.61 63.71 -7.19
C LEU A 513 29.09 64.84 -8.08
N LEU A 514 27.84 64.76 -8.54
CA LEU A 514 27.20 65.86 -9.29
C LEU A 514 27.09 67.11 -8.41
N ARG A 515 26.70 66.94 -7.14
CA ARG A 515 26.65 68.04 -6.18
C ARG A 515 28.02 68.68 -5.96
N GLN A 516 29.09 67.87 -5.87
CA GLN A 516 30.46 68.39 -5.76
C GLN A 516 30.92 69.14 -7.01
N ALA A 517 30.59 68.62 -8.20
CA ALA A 517 30.90 69.28 -9.47
C ALA A 517 30.15 70.62 -9.63
N ASP A 518 28.92 70.73 -9.11
CA ASP A 518 28.14 71.97 -9.07
C ASP A 518 28.76 73.00 -8.12
N GLU A 519 29.23 72.58 -6.94
CA GLU A 519 29.96 73.48 -6.03
C GLU A 519 31.28 73.97 -6.62
N LEU A 520 32.03 73.11 -7.31
CA LEU A 520 33.23 73.51 -8.06
C LEU A 520 32.90 74.53 -9.16
N ALA A 521 31.78 74.37 -9.87
CA ALA A 521 31.33 75.31 -10.89
C ALA A 521 31.08 76.70 -10.31
N LYS A 522 30.44 76.78 -9.13
CA LYS A 522 30.24 78.05 -8.41
C LYS A 522 31.58 78.69 -8.03
N MET A 523 32.53 77.89 -7.54
CA MET A 523 33.85 78.40 -7.13
C MET A 523 34.70 78.87 -8.31
N ILE A 524 34.64 78.19 -9.46
CA ILE A 524 35.25 78.64 -10.72
C ILE A 524 34.66 79.99 -11.16
N ALA A 525 33.34 80.15 -11.10
CA ALA A 525 32.68 81.41 -11.46
C ALA A 525 33.14 82.58 -10.58
N ILE A 526 33.28 82.35 -9.27
CA ILE A 526 33.81 83.34 -8.31
C ILE A 526 35.26 83.71 -8.66
N MET A 527 36.11 82.72 -8.93
CA MET A 527 37.52 82.95 -9.27
C MET A 527 37.71 83.70 -10.59
N ARG A 528 36.92 83.40 -11.62
CA ARG A 528 36.91 84.17 -12.87
C ARG A 528 36.53 85.63 -12.66
N ARG A 529 35.53 85.88 -11.81
CA ARG A 529 35.13 87.25 -11.45
C ARG A 529 36.23 87.98 -10.70
N MET A 530 36.95 87.30 -9.81
CA MET A 530 38.09 87.86 -9.09
C MET A 530 39.25 88.22 -10.03
N HIS A 531 39.56 87.35 -11.01
CA HIS A 531 40.57 87.62 -12.02
C HIS A 531 40.23 88.86 -12.87
N GLU A 532 38.97 88.99 -13.31
CA GLU A 532 38.49 90.15 -14.06
C GLU A 532 38.64 91.45 -13.26
N LEU A 533 38.25 91.46 -11.98
CA LEU A 533 38.37 92.61 -11.10
C LEU A 533 39.83 93.00 -10.83
N MET A 534 40.71 92.03 -10.61
CA MET A 534 42.15 92.30 -10.39
C MET A 534 42.83 92.81 -11.66
N SER A 535 42.44 92.33 -12.84
CA SER A 535 42.92 92.84 -14.12
C SER A 535 42.52 94.31 -14.34
N GLN A 536 41.29 94.68 -13.99
CA GLN A 536 40.85 96.08 -14.00
C GLN A 536 41.65 96.94 -13.01
N LEU A 537 41.95 96.42 -11.82
CA LEU A 537 42.76 97.11 -10.82
C LEU A 537 44.19 97.35 -11.29
N ALA A 538 44.83 96.35 -11.92
CA ALA A 538 46.17 96.49 -12.49
C ALA A 538 46.20 97.52 -13.63
N ALA A 539 45.25 97.46 -14.56
CA ALA A 539 45.16 98.43 -15.66
C ALA A 539 44.97 99.87 -15.15
N THR A 540 44.15 100.05 -14.10
CA THR A 540 43.92 101.36 -13.47
C THR A 540 45.18 101.85 -12.75
N THR A 541 45.90 100.95 -12.09
CA THR A 541 47.15 101.27 -11.38
C THR A 541 48.25 101.69 -12.36
N HIS A 542 48.41 100.95 -13.47
CA HIS A 542 49.35 101.29 -14.54
C HIS A 542 49.09 102.69 -15.13
N HIS A 543 47.81 103.01 -15.35
CA HIS A 543 47.39 104.34 -15.80
C HIS A 543 47.72 105.42 -14.76
N LEU A 544 47.44 105.16 -13.48
CA LEU A 544 47.75 106.07 -12.37
C LEU A 544 49.26 106.33 -12.24
N THR A 545 50.10 105.30 -12.38
CA THR A 545 51.56 105.42 -12.35
C THR A 545 52.06 106.26 -13.52
N GLY A 546 51.49 106.08 -14.72
CA GLY A 546 51.80 106.91 -15.91
C GLY A 546 51.47 108.39 -15.70
N GLU A 547 50.27 108.72 -15.21
CA GLU A 547 49.90 110.11 -14.91
C GLU A 547 50.79 110.74 -13.82
N THR A 548 51.27 109.94 -12.87
CA THR A 548 52.15 110.41 -11.78
C THR A 548 53.57 110.68 -12.28
N HIS A 549 54.09 109.88 -13.23
CA HIS A 549 55.35 110.16 -13.94
C HIS A 549 55.26 111.46 -14.75
N ASP A 550 54.16 111.69 -15.46
CA ASP A 550 53.94 112.94 -16.20
C ASP A 550 53.92 114.16 -15.25
N MET A 551 53.27 114.01 -14.09
CA MET A 551 53.23 115.05 -13.06
C MET A 551 54.62 115.34 -12.46
N GLN A 552 55.45 114.32 -12.26
CA GLN A 552 56.85 114.48 -11.84
C GLN A 552 57.68 115.23 -12.89
N ALA A 553 57.54 114.87 -14.17
CA ALA A 553 58.26 115.50 -15.27
C ALA A 553 57.91 117.00 -15.41
N ILE A 554 56.62 117.34 -15.31
CA ILE A 554 56.15 118.73 -15.33
C ILE A 554 56.68 119.52 -14.12
N THR A 555 56.71 118.90 -12.94
CA THR A 555 57.19 119.55 -11.70
C THR A 555 58.70 119.79 -11.75
N ALA A 556 59.46 118.85 -12.32
CA ALA A 556 60.88 119.02 -12.57
C ALA A 556 61.18 120.14 -13.60
N GLU A 557 60.41 120.23 -14.69
CA GLU A 557 60.54 121.33 -15.64
C GLU A 557 60.19 122.70 -15.01
N LEU A 558 59.20 122.73 -14.12
CA LEU A 558 58.83 123.94 -13.38
C LEU A 558 59.95 124.40 -12.45
N ARG A 559 60.59 123.47 -11.73
CA ARG A 559 61.77 123.72 -10.89
C ARG A 559 62.92 124.29 -11.72
N ASP A 560 63.24 123.70 -12.87
CA ASP A 560 64.33 124.16 -13.73
C ASP A 560 64.07 125.57 -14.28
N ARG A 561 62.84 125.88 -14.68
CA ARG A 561 62.48 127.26 -15.11
C ARG A 561 62.53 128.28 -13.97
N ILE A 562 62.25 127.86 -12.73
CA ILE A 562 62.37 128.70 -11.54
C ILE A 562 63.85 128.95 -11.21
N SER A 563 64.72 127.94 -11.37
CA SER A 563 66.18 128.07 -11.24
C SER A 563 66.76 129.08 -12.26
N ASP A 564 66.28 129.05 -13.51
CA ASP A 564 66.70 130.00 -14.56
C ASP A 564 66.27 131.45 -14.25
N PHE A 565 65.09 131.64 -13.65
CA PHE A 565 64.62 132.96 -13.21
C PHE A 565 65.44 133.51 -12.03
N GLU A 566 65.83 132.65 -11.08
CA GLU A 566 66.67 133.03 -9.93
C GLU A 566 68.06 133.51 -10.38
N ASP A 567 68.66 132.86 -11.37
CA ASP A 567 70.01 133.18 -11.84
C ASP A 567 70.11 134.57 -12.51
N PHE A 568 69.04 135.04 -13.16
CA PHE A 568 69.00 136.37 -13.77
C PHE A 568 68.94 137.52 -12.74
N TRP A 569 68.32 137.32 -11.57
CA TRP A 569 68.10 138.35 -10.55
C TRP A 569 69.17 138.41 -9.44
N ARG A 570 70.17 137.53 -9.49
CA ARG A 570 71.28 137.44 -8.52
C ARG A 570 71.96 138.78 -8.16
N PRO A 571 72.23 139.71 -9.10
CA PRO A 571 72.89 140.99 -8.78
C PRO A 571 72.03 141.95 -7.94
N MET A 572 70.70 141.90 -8.08
CA MET A 572 69.78 142.71 -7.27
C MET A 572 69.56 142.10 -5.88
N ARG A 573 69.50 140.76 -5.77
CA ARG A 573 69.42 140.06 -4.47
C ARG A 573 70.59 140.40 -3.54
N SER A 574 71.81 140.57 -4.07
CA SER A 574 72.98 140.89 -3.25
C SER A 574 73.00 142.34 -2.73
N TYR A 575 72.40 143.29 -3.46
CA TYR A 575 72.26 144.69 -3.02
C TYR A 575 71.35 144.81 -1.79
N PHE A 576 70.23 144.09 -1.76
CA PHE A 576 69.27 144.15 -0.66
C PHE A 576 69.70 143.37 0.60
N TYR A 577 70.67 142.47 0.50
CA TYR A 577 71.21 141.72 1.66
C TYR A 577 72.29 142.49 2.44
N TRP A 578 72.82 143.62 1.93
CA TRP A 578 73.95 144.35 2.53
C TRP A 578 73.55 145.63 3.31
N GLU A 579 72.34 146.16 3.14
CA GLU A 579 71.89 147.42 3.74
C GLU A 579 71.16 147.23 5.09
N ARG A 580 71.74 147.74 6.19
CA ARG A 580 71.30 147.47 7.58
C ARG A 580 69.94 148.03 8.01
N HIS A 581 69.21 148.77 7.16
CA HIS A 581 67.96 149.46 7.52
C HIS A 581 66.70 149.00 6.72
N CYS A 582 66.73 147.87 5.99
CA CYS A 582 65.58 147.43 5.16
C CYS A 582 64.38 146.79 5.92
N TYR A 583 64.38 146.78 7.26
CA TYR A 583 63.27 146.21 8.04
C TYR A 583 62.04 147.14 8.15
N ASP A 584 62.22 148.46 8.00
CA ASP A 584 61.14 149.43 8.22
C ASP A 584 60.49 149.94 6.92
N ILE A 585 60.82 149.33 5.76
CA ILE A 585 60.34 149.76 4.44
C ILE A 585 59.42 148.68 3.83
N PRO A 586 58.11 148.93 3.68
CA PRO A 586 57.11 147.93 3.27
C PRO A 586 57.40 147.23 1.93
N VAL A 587 58.02 147.92 0.97
CA VAL A 587 58.36 147.37 -0.36
C VAL A 587 59.53 146.38 -0.31
N CYS A 588 60.45 146.53 0.65
CA CYS A 588 61.62 145.65 0.75
C CYS A 588 61.26 144.27 1.31
N TRP A 589 60.27 144.22 2.23
CA TRP A 589 59.77 142.96 2.82
C TRP A 589 58.95 142.11 1.84
N SER A 590 58.11 142.74 1.00
CA SER A 590 57.31 142.00 0.00
C SER A 590 58.16 141.29 -1.05
N LEU A 591 59.30 141.87 -1.42
CA LEU A 591 60.24 141.26 -2.37
C LEU A 591 61.00 140.07 -1.77
N ARG A 592 61.25 140.04 -0.45
CA ARG A 592 61.89 138.90 0.22
C ARG A 592 60.95 137.69 0.36
N SER A 593 59.67 137.91 0.70
CA SER A 593 58.67 136.84 0.80
C SER A 593 58.45 136.07 -0.50
N ILE A 594 58.70 136.70 -1.66
CA ILE A 594 58.61 136.05 -2.97
C ILE A 594 59.75 135.04 -3.17
N PHE A 595 60.95 135.30 -2.64
CA PHE A 595 62.07 134.37 -2.71
C PHE A 595 61.95 133.22 -1.70
N ASP A 596 61.44 133.46 -0.49
CA ASP A 596 61.21 132.38 0.48
C ASP A 596 60.12 131.37 0.00
N ALA A 597 59.20 131.77 -0.89
CA ALA A 597 58.21 130.88 -1.51
C ALA A 597 58.79 130.01 -2.64
N ILE A 598 59.93 130.40 -3.21
CA ILE A 598 60.62 129.69 -4.29
C ILE A 598 61.46 128.53 -3.73
N ASP A 599 62.02 128.67 -2.53
CA ASP A 599 62.87 127.65 -1.88
C ASP A 599 62.12 126.34 -1.51
N GLY A 600 60.77 126.29 -1.55
CA GLY A 600 59.96 125.10 -1.21
C GLY A 600 59.66 124.14 -2.37
N VAL A 601 60.04 124.46 -3.61
CA VAL A 601 59.73 123.68 -4.81
C VAL A 601 60.58 122.41 -4.93
N ASP A 602 61.79 122.41 -4.34
CA ASP A 602 62.67 121.23 -4.30
C ASP A 602 62.11 120.10 -3.42
N GLU A 603 61.55 120.42 -2.25
CA GLU A 603 61.01 119.42 -1.32
C GLU A 603 59.77 118.69 -1.88
N ILE A 604 58.96 119.39 -2.69
CA ILE A 604 57.80 118.80 -3.38
C ILE A 604 58.26 117.81 -4.46
N THR A 605 59.34 118.13 -5.17
CA THR A 605 59.88 117.30 -6.26
C THR A 605 60.47 116.00 -5.72
N ASP A 606 61.21 116.06 -4.61
CA ASP A 606 61.80 114.87 -3.97
C ASP A 606 60.72 113.91 -3.45
N ARG A 607 59.65 114.43 -2.82
CA ARG A 607 58.53 113.60 -2.32
C ARG A 607 57.69 112.97 -3.43
N LEU A 608 57.55 113.65 -4.56
CA LEU A 608 56.93 113.09 -5.77
C LEU A 608 57.77 111.94 -6.35
N GLY A 609 59.10 112.04 -6.29
CA GLY A 609 60.01 110.96 -6.68
C GLY A 609 59.85 109.69 -5.84
N ASP A 610 59.73 109.83 -4.51
CA ASP A 610 59.48 108.70 -3.60
C ASP A 610 58.13 108.01 -3.92
N LEU A 611 57.08 108.78 -4.19
CA LEU A 611 55.74 108.27 -4.50
C LEU A 611 55.70 107.48 -5.81
N VAL A 612 56.38 107.98 -6.84
CA VAL A 612 56.52 107.29 -8.13
C VAL A 612 57.24 105.96 -7.96
N ALA A 613 58.32 105.93 -7.18
CA ALA A 613 59.09 104.71 -6.93
C ALA A 613 58.28 103.62 -6.19
N ASP A 614 57.33 103.99 -5.33
CA ASP A 614 56.45 103.04 -4.66
C ASP A 614 55.27 102.59 -5.55
N LEU A 615 54.73 103.48 -6.41
CA LEU A 615 53.72 103.11 -7.40
C LEU A 615 54.28 102.18 -8.49
N ASP A 616 55.53 102.36 -8.91
CA ASP A 616 56.24 101.46 -9.83
C ASP A 616 56.35 100.03 -9.26
N LYS A 617 56.59 99.89 -7.94
CA LYS A 617 56.60 98.57 -7.28
C LYS A 617 55.23 97.90 -7.29
N ILE A 618 54.17 98.67 -7.05
CA ILE A 618 52.79 98.15 -7.06
C ILE A 618 52.41 97.72 -8.48
N ASP A 619 52.76 98.53 -9.49
CA ASP A 619 52.52 98.24 -10.90
C ASP A 619 53.26 96.97 -11.39
N ALA A 620 54.45 96.69 -10.84
CA ALA A 620 55.19 95.46 -11.12
C ALA A 620 54.59 94.22 -10.44
N LEU A 621 54.05 94.33 -9.22
CA LEU A 621 53.57 93.19 -8.43
C LEU A 621 52.16 92.71 -8.81
N LEU A 622 51.27 93.62 -9.22
CA LEU A 622 49.89 93.28 -9.59
C LEU A 622 49.80 92.28 -10.77
N PRO A 623 50.57 92.43 -11.85
CA PRO A 623 50.62 91.47 -12.96
C PRO A 623 51.09 90.07 -12.52
N GLU A 624 52.07 89.98 -11.61
CA GLU A 624 52.55 88.69 -11.08
C GLU A 624 51.47 87.96 -10.29
N LEU A 625 50.66 88.69 -9.50
CA LEU A 625 49.56 88.13 -8.73
C LEU A 625 48.42 87.62 -9.65
N ILE A 626 48.13 88.36 -10.73
CA ILE A 626 47.12 88.00 -11.74
C ILE A 626 47.55 86.74 -12.50
N ALA A 627 48.83 86.56 -12.78
CA ALA A 627 49.37 85.41 -13.51
C ALA A 627 49.15 84.06 -12.78
N GLN A 628 48.90 84.07 -11.46
CA GLN A 628 48.67 82.84 -10.69
C GLN A 628 47.20 82.36 -10.70
N LEU A 629 46.25 83.22 -11.07
CA LEU A 629 44.82 82.88 -11.03
C LEU A 629 44.36 81.94 -12.17
N PRO A 630 44.79 82.11 -13.44
CA PRO A 630 44.38 81.22 -14.53
C PRO A 630 44.77 79.75 -14.33
N PRO A 631 46.01 79.39 -13.93
CA PRO A 631 46.37 77.99 -13.67
C PRO A 631 45.50 77.33 -12.59
N MET A 632 45.06 78.09 -11.59
CA MET A 632 44.20 77.58 -10.53
C MET A 632 42.76 77.35 -11.02
N ILE A 633 42.24 78.24 -11.88
CA ILE A 633 40.94 78.06 -12.56
C ILE A 633 40.98 76.83 -13.47
N ASP A 634 42.04 76.65 -14.26
CA ASP A 634 42.22 75.50 -15.16
C ASP A 634 42.28 74.18 -14.40
N ALA A 635 42.99 74.15 -13.27
CA ALA A 635 43.05 72.97 -12.39
C ALA A 635 41.66 72.61 -11.83
N MET A 636 40.87 73.62 -11.42
CA MET A 636 39.50 73.41 -10.94
C MET A 636 38.55 72.96 -12.05
N GLU A 637 38.67 73.51 -13.26
CA GLU A 637 37.90 73.08 -14.43
C GLU A 637 38.23 71.64 -14.83
N SER A 638 39.51 71.27 -14.79
CA SER A 638 39.97 69.89 -14.99
C SER A 638 39.39 68.95 -13.94
N MET A 639 39.43 69.33 -12.66
CA MET A 639 38.88 68.53 -11.56
C MET A 639 37.35 68.35 -11.68
N ARG A 640 36.62 69.41 -12.05
CA ARG A 640 35.18 69.33 -12.33
C ARG A 640 34.90 68.39 -13.50
N THR A 641 35.65 68.52 -14.58
CA THR A 641 35.51 67.66 -15.77
C THR A 641 35.77 66.21 -15.39
N MET A 642 36.82 65.93 -14.63
CA MET A 642 37.15 64.59 -14.14
C MET A 642 36.04 64.01 -13.25
N MET A 643 35.46 64.79 -12.34
CA MET A 643 34.31 64.36 -11.52
C MET A 643 33.08 64.00 -12.37
N LEU A 644 32.75 64.84 -13.36
CA LEU A 644 31.63 64.59 -14.26
C LEU A 644 31.87 63.36 -15.15
N THR A 645 33.08 63.19 -15.68
CA THR A 645 33.48 62.00 -16.45
C THR A 645 33.48 60.75 -15.58
N MET A 646 33.89 60.84 -14.32
CA MET A 646 33.86 59.72 -13.38
C MET A 646 32.42 59.32 -13.04
N HIS A 647 31.53 60.30 -12.81
CA HIS A 647 30.09 60.05 -12.63
C HIS A 647 29.48 59.39 -13.87
N SER A 648 29.70 59.93 -15.08
CA SER A 648 29.14 59.38 -16.30
C SER A 648 29.64 57.96 -16.58
N THR A 649 30.92 57.71 -16.35
CA THR A 649 31.53 56.39 -16.53
C THR A 649 30.96 55.39 -15.52
N MET A 650 30.93 55.75 -14.23
CA MET A 650 30.46 54.85 -13.19
C MET A 650 28.94 54.62 -13.25
N SER A 651 28.16 55.64 -13.61
CA SER A 651 26.72 55.52 -13.89
C SER A 651 26.46 54.61 -15.09
N GLY A 652 27.28 54.66 -16.14
CA GLY A 652 27.20 53.74 -17.27
C GLY A 652 27.46 52.28 -16.86
N VAL A 653 28.52 52.05 -16.06
CA VAL A 653 28.85 50.72 -15.51
C VAL A 653 27.75 50.19 -14.60
N LEU A 654 27.21 51.02 -13.70
CA LEU A 654 26.10 50.66 -12.82
C LEU A 654 24.80 50.37 -13.59
N GLY A 655 24.55 51.10 -14.68
CA GLY A 655 23.42 50.85 -15.58
C GLY A 655 23.54 49.49 -16.26
N GLN A 656 24.72 49.14 -16.77
CA GLN A 656 24.99 47.84 -17.39
C GLN A 656 24.86 46.68 -16.39
N LEU A 657 25.31 46.86 -15.15
CA LEU A 657 25.14 45.87 -14.07
C LEU A 657 23.65 45.62 -13.75
N ASP A 658 22.82 46.65 -13.81
CA ASP A 658 21.38 46.55 -13.51
C ASP A 658 20.58 45.86 -14.62
N GLU A 659 20.93 46.11 -15.88
CA GLU A 659 20.35 45.37 -17.01
C GLU A 659 20.71 43.89 -16.94
N ASN A 660 21.98 43.57 -16.63
CA ASN A 660 22.42 42.18 -16.44
C ASN A 660 21.81 41.50 -15.20
N GLY A 661 21.38 42.27 -14.21
CA GLY A 661 20.81 41.76 -12.95
C GLY A 661 19.32 41.40 -13.00
N LYS A 662 18.56 41.88 -13.99
CA LYS A 662 17.09 41.66 -14.07
C LYS A 662 16.70 40.25 -14.55
N ASP A 663 17.44 39.70 -15.51
CA ASP A 663 17.12 38.40 -16.11
C ASP A 663 17.25 37.21 -15.14
N PRO A 664 18.30 37.13 -14.29
CA PRO A 664 18.46 36.02 -13.36
C PRO A 664 17.35 35.91 -12.30
N GLY A 665 16.81 37.03 -11.81
CA GLY A 665 15.72 37.05 -10.84
C GLY A 665 14.41 36.54 -11.42
N ALA A 666 14.06 36.99 -12.63
CA ALA A 666 12.89 36.51 -13.37
C ALA A 666 13.01 35.01 -13.72
N MET A 667 14.21 34.57 -14.13
CA MET A 667 14.50 33.16 -14.36
C MET A 667 14.27 32.31 -13.10
N GLY A 668 14.80 32.74 -11.95
CA GLY A 668 14.61 32.04 -10.68
C GLY A 668 13.13 31.87 -10.30
N GLN A 669 12.34 32.93 -10.43
CA GLN A 669 10.89 32.89 -10.19
C GLN A 669 10.15 31.99 -11.18
N ALA A 670 10.54 31.97 -12.46
CA ALA A 670 9.92 31.14 -13.48
C ALA A 670 10.14 29.64 -13.20
N PHE A 671 11.37 29.23 -12.81
CA PHE A 671 11.66 27.85 -12.43
C PHE A 671 10.87 27.40 -11.21
N ASP A 672 10.77 28.26 -10.20
CA ASP A 672 10.05 27.98 -8.96
C ASP A 672 8.53 27.89 -9.19
N ALA A 673 7.97 28.82 -9.97
CA ALA A 673 6.57 28.80 -10.37
C ALA A 673 6.21 27.58 -11.24
N ALA A 674 7.13 27.15 -12.12
CA ALA A 674 6.98 25.94 -12.93
C ALA A 674 7.15 24.64 -12.13
N LYS A 675 7.60 24.72 -10.86
CA LYS A 675 7.96 23.56 -10.02
C LYS A 675 8.95 22.62 -10.73
N ASN A 676 9.90 23.21 -11.46
CA ASN A 676 10.94 22.46 -12.15
C ASN A 676 12.19 22.33 -11.26
N ASP A 677 12.49 21.11 -10.84
CA ASP A 677 13.62 20.74 -9.98
C ASP A 677 14.76 20.03 -10.73
N ASP A 678 14.91 20.22 -12.04
CA ASP A 678 16.03 19.66 -12.83
C ASP A 678 17.40 20.16 -12.36
N SER A 679 17.42 21.32 -11.70
CA SER A 679 18.61 21.92 -11.09
C SER A 679 18.50 21.98 -9.56
N PHE A 680 17.87 20.96 -8.96
CA PHE A 680 17.74 20.83 -7.51
C PHE A 680 19.10 20.87 -6.80
N TYR A 681 19.21 21.62 -5.73
CA TYR A 681 20.36 21.65 -4.82
C TYR A 681 19.93 22.14 -3.43
N LEU A 682 20.39 21.45 -2.39
CA LEU A 682 20.15 21.81 -0.99
C LEU A 682 21.48 22.26 -0.36
N PRO A 683 21.59 23.55 0.01
CA PRO A 683 22.77 24.04 0.72
C PRO A 683 22.96 23.36 2.09
N PRO A 684 24.21 23.15 2.56
CA PRO A 684 24.49 22.53 3.86
C PRO A 684 23.81 23.22 5.04
N GLU A 685 23.56 24.53 4.95
CA GLU A 685 22.94 25.32 6.02
C GLU A 685 21.49 24.91 6.29
N VAL A 686 20.80 24.33 5.29
CA VAL A 686 19.40 23.89 5.45
C VAL A 686 19.30 22.69 6.38
N PHE A 687 20.33 21.85 6.44
CA PHE A 687 20.37 20.70 7.35
C PHE A 687 20.38 21.10 8.81
N ASP A 688 20.74 22.35 9.13
CA ASP A 688 20.71 22.88 10.49
C ASP A 688 19.37 23.50 10.90
N ASN A 689 18.48 23.73 9.94
CA ASN A 689 17.15 24.27 10.20
C ASN A 689 16.31 23.27 11.03
N ARG A 690 15.69 23.75 12.11
CA ARG A 690 14.87 22.94 13.01
C ARG A 690 13.68 22.29 12.28
N ASP A 691 13.07 23.00 11.34
CA ASP A 691 11.90 22.51 10.60
C ASP A 691 12.32 21.39 9.63
N PHE A 692 13.48 21.54 8.98
CA PHE A 692 14.04 20.52 8.11
C PHE A 692 14.48 19.27 8.89
N LYS A 693 15.09 19.44 10.07
CA LYS A 693 15.45 18.33 10.98
C LYS A 693 14.23 17.50 11.38
N ARG A 694 13.08 18.14 11.69
CA ARG A 694 11.82 17.42 11.95
C ARG A 694 11.31 16.63 10.75
N GLY A 695 11.38 17.22 9.55
CA GLY A 695 11.04 16.51 8.31
C GLY A 695 11.94 15.31 8.07
N MET A 696 13.25 15.44 8.33
CA MET A 696 14.22 14.35 8.18
C MET A 696 13.91 13.15 9.08
N GLU A 697 13.48 13.37 10.32
CA GLU A 697 13.07 12.27 11.22
C GLU A 697 11.94 11.40 10.64
N MET A 698 11.14 11.95 9.71
CA MET A 698 10.06 11.20 9.07
C MET A 698 10.49 10.41 7.84
N PHE A 699 11.56 10.81 7.14
CA PHE A 699 11.98 10.19 5.87
C PHE A 699 13.32 9.47 5.95
N LEU A 700 14.14 9.77 6.97
CA LEU A 700 15.45 9.17 7.19
C LEU A 700 15.46 8.44 8.53
N SER A 701 16.18 7.32 8.59
CA SER A 701 16.39 6.58 9.82
C SER A 701 17.20 7.40 10.85
N PRO A 702 17.09 7.09 12.15
CA PRO A 702 17.86 7.79 13.19
C PRO A 702 19.38 7.76 12.97
N ASP A 703 19.90 6.70 12.35
CA ASP A 703 21.32 6.55 12.00
C ASP A 703 21.71 7.23 10.67
N GLY A 704 20.74 7.78 9.93
CA GLY A 704 20.91 8.45 8.65
C GLY A 704 21.18 7.52 7.47
N LYS A 705 21.24 6.20 7.68
CA LYS A 705 21.66 5.24 6.64
C LYS A 705 20.51 4.69 5.79
N ALA A 706 19.27 4.98 6.14
CA ALA A 706 18.12 4.55 5.37
C ALA A 706 17.18 5.71 5.07
N ALA A 707 16.66 5.72 3.85
CA ALA A 707 15.63 6.65 3.40
C ALA A 707 14.37 5.89 3.02
N ARG A 708 13.20 6.43 3.38
CA ARG A 708 11.90 5.92 2.92
C ARG A 708 11.19 6.94 2.04
N LEU A 709 10.54 6.46 0.99
CA LEU A 709 9.70 7.26 0.09
C LEU A 709 8.29 6.68 0.08
N PHE A 710 7.27 7.52 0.26
CA PHE A 710 5.87 7.11 0.15
C PHE A 710 5.36 7.34 -1.28
N ILE A 711 4.88 6.29 -1.93
CA ILE A 711 4.45 6.29 -3.32
C ILE A 711 2.93 6.13 -3.34
N LEU A 712 2.25 7.09 -3.95
CA LEU A 712 0.80 7.09 -4.10
C LEU A 712 0.43 6.75 -5.54
N HIS A 713 -0.35 5.69 -5.72
CA HIS A 713 -0.84 5.25 -7.02
C HIS A 713 -1.98 6.11 -7.55
N ARG A 714 -2.18 6.11 -8.87
CA ARG A 714 -3.39 6.61 -9.51
C ARG A 714 -4.40 5.46 -9.55
N GLY A 715 -5.49 5.58 -8.79
CA GLY A 715 -6.51 4.55 -8.64
C GLY A 715 -6.35 3.73 -7.35
N ASP A 716 -7.04 2.59 -7.24
CA ASP A 716 -6.91 1.68 -6.10
C ASP A 716 -5.71 0.74 -6.31
N PRO A 717 -4.69 0.76 -5.43
CA PRO A 717 -3.53 -0.13 -5.54
C PRO A 717 -3.89 -1.62 -5.36
N ALA A 718 -5.04 -1.94 -4.74
CA ALA A 718 -5.49 -3.33 -4.53
C ALA A 718 -6.13 -3.97 -5.77
N THR A 719 -5.80 -3.48 -6.97
CA THR A 719 -6.31 -3.98 -8.25
C THR A 719 -5.19 -4.62 -9.07
N PRO A 720 -5.51 -5.54 -10.00
CA PRO A 720 -4.50 -6.14 -10.89
C PRO A 720 -3.62 -5.13 -11.63
N GLU A 721 -4.20 -3.99 -12.00
CA GLU A 721 -3.48 -2.89 -12.65
C GLU A 721 -2.56 -2.13 -11.69
N GLY A 722 -2.95 -2.01 -10.42
CA GLY A 722 -2.18 -1.35 -9.37
C GLY A 722 -0.93 -2.13 -9.01
N PHE A 723 -1.09 -3.40 -8.65
CA PHE A 723 0.04 -4.23 -8.22
C PHE A 723 0.93 -4.73 -9.37
N ALA A 724 0.48 -4.68 -10.64
CA ALA A 724 1.36 -4.88 -11.80
C ALA A 724 2.46 -3.80 -11.92
N ARG A 725 2.25 -2.62 -11.30
CA ARG A 725 3.23 -1.50 -11.31
C ARG A 725 4.36 -1.68 -10.30
N VAL A 726 4.20 -2.56 -9.31
CA VAL A 726 5.20 -2.81 -8.26
C VAL A 726 6.57 -3.13 -8.85
N GLU A 727 6.63 -4.02 -9.84
CA GLU A 727 7.89 -4.40 -10.47
C GLU A 727 8.50 -3.25 -11.29
N ALA A 728 7.65 -2.44 -11.92
CA ALA A 728 8.09 -1.26 -12.66
C ALA A 728 8.64 -0.17 -11.73
N ILE A 729 8.05 0.02 -10.56
CA ILE A 729 8.53 0.93 -9.51
C ILE A 729 9.90 0.47 -9.00
N LYS A 730 10.03 -0.82 -8.70
CA LYS A 730 11.30 -1.39 -8.24
C LYS A 730 12.39 -1.26 -9.31
N SER A 731 12.08 -1.62 -10.56
CA SER A 731 13.00 -1.47 -11.69
C SER A 731 13.40 -0.02 -11.93
N ALA A 732 12.46 0.92 -11.84
CA ALA A 732 12.74 2.36 -11.99
C ALA A 732 13.60 2.89 -10.84
N ALA A 733 13.41 2.39 -9.62
CA ALA A 733 14.27 2.73 -8.48
C ALA A 733 15.70 2.22 -8.70
N GLU A 734 15.87 0.96 -9.11
CA GLU A 734 17.16 0.38 -9.44
C GLU A 734 17.84 1.15 -10.58
N GLU A 735 17.10 1.51 -11.64
CA GLU A 735 17.60 2.31 -12.76
C GLU A 735 18.01 3.73 -12.37
N ALA A 736 17.27 4.39 -11.48
CA ALA A 736 17.58 5.73 -11.02
C ALA A 736 18.89 5.78 -10.22
N LEU A 737 19.18 4.72 -9.44
CA LEU A 737 20.40 4.61 -8.63
C LEU A 737 21.63 4.16 -9.43
N LYS A 738 21.47 3.63 -10.67
CA LYS A 738 22.62 3.32 -11.54
C LYS A 738 23.52 4.54 -11.72
N THR A 739 24.83 4.29 -11.72
CA THR A 739 25.90 5.28 -11.86
C THR A 739 25.89 6.39 -10.81
N THR A 740 25.31 6.12 -9.62
CA THR A 740 25.34 7.02 -8.47
C THR A 740 26.08 6.36 -7.29
N PRO A 741 26.48 7.12 -6.25
CA PRO A 741 27.06 6.56 -5.03
C PRO A 741 26.17 5.51 -4.34
N LEU A 742 24.86 5.52 -4.59
CA LEU A 742 23.89 4.58 -4.05
C LEU A 742 23.60 3.37 -4.96
N GLU A 743 24.47 3.07 -5.94
CA GLU A 743 24.26 1.94 -6.87
C GLU A 743 24.17 0.57 -6.17
N ASN A 744 24.85 0.42 -5.02
CA ASN A 744 24.85 -0.80 -4.20
C ASN A 744 23.87 -0.73 -3.02
N ALA A 745 23.04 0.32 -2.96
CA ALA A 745 22.05 0.46 -1.90
C ALA A 745 21.02 -0.67 -1.96
N ARG A 746 20.61 -1.17 -0.80
CA ARG A 746 19.57 -2.19 -0.74
C ARG A 746 18.21 -1.52 -0.89
N ILE A 747 17.48 -1.90 -1.94
CA ILE A 747 16.14 -1.41 -2.21
C ILE A 747 15.12 -2.47 -1.76
N SER A 748 14.18 -2.07 -0.92
CA SER A 748 13.06 -2.91 -0.49
C SER A 748 11.75 -2.13 -0.69
N LEU A 749 10.70 -2.80 -1.19
CA LEU A 749 9.40 -2.17 -1.40
C LEU A 749 8.35 -2.88 -0.55
N GLY A 750 7.64 -2.10 0.26
CA GLY A 750 6.52 -2.54 1.07
C GLY A 750 5.25 -1.73 0.78
N GLY A 751 4.20 -2.01 1.52
CA GLY A 751 2.91 -1.34 1.39
C GLY A 751 1.89 -2.14 0.59
N THR A 752 0.71 -1.55 0.39
CA THR A 752 -0.49 -2.32 0.06
C THR A 752 -0.42 -3.07 -1.28
N ALA A 753 0.00 -2.42 -2.36
CA ALA A 753 0.07 -3.08 -3.67
C ALA A 753 1.19 -4.14 -3.74
N ALA A 754 2.34 -3.92 -3.07
CA ALA A 754 3.39 -4.92 -2.95
C ALA A 754 2.92 -6.18 -2.20
N VAL A 755 2.17 -6.01 -1.10
CA VAL A 755 1.56 -7.13 -0.36
C VAL A 755 0.54 -7.87 -1.21
N PHE A 756 -0.35 -7.17 -1.92
CA PHE A 756 -1.32 -7.81 -2.80
C PHE A 756 -0.66 -8.52 -4.00
N LYS A 757 0.46 -7.99 -4.52
CA LYS A 757 1.27 -8.69 -5.53
C LYS A 757 1.78 -10.02 -4.98
N ASP A 758 2.42 -9.99 -3.81
CA ASP A 758 2.99 -11.19 -3.19
C ASP A 758 1.89 -12.23 -2.88
N ILE A 759 0.70 -11.79 -2.44
CA ILE A 759 -0.47 -12.65 -2.24
C ILE A 759 -0.95 -13.22 -3.59
N SER A 760 -1.04 -12.42 -4.65
CA SER A 760 -1.49 -12.86 -5.97
C SER A 760 -0.54 -13.90 -6.58
N ASP A 761 0.77 -13.64 -6.51
CA ASP A 761 1.80 -14.56 -7.00
C ASP A 761 1.79 -15.84 -6.15
N GLY A 762 1.78 -15.70 -4.82
CA GLY A 762 1.68 -16.81 -3.87
C GLY A 762 0.44 -17.68 -4.10
N ALA A 763 -0.73 -17.07 -4.29
CA ALA A 763 -1.99 -17.78 -4.52
C ALA A 763 -1.95 -18.57 -5.83
N THR A 764 -1.31 -18.03 -6.87
CA THR A 764 -1.18 -18.73 -8.16
C THR A 764 -0.29 -19.97 -8.04
N TYR A 765 0.88 -19.84 -7.41
CA TYR A 765 1.79 -20.97 -7.19
C TYR A 765 1.22 -22.00 -6.24
N ASP A 766 0.63 -21.57 -5.11
CA ASP A 766 0.05 -22.46 -4.12
C ASP A 766 -1.18 -23.20 -4.65
N LEU A 767 -2.02 -22.52 -5.45
CA LEU A 767 -3.13 -23.19 -6.12
C LEU A 767 -2.63 -24.30 -7.05
N MET A 768 -1.56 -24.06 -7.80
CA MET A 768 -0.95 -25.06 -8.66
C MET A 768 -0.37 -26.23 -7.86
N ILE A 769 0.34 -25.94 -6.76
CA ILE A 769 0.90 -26.97 -5.86
C ILE A 769 -0.22 -27.81 -5.25
N ALA A 770 -1.25 -27.18 -4.67
CA ALA A 770 -2.37 -27.85 -4.02
C ALA A 770 -3.22 -28.65 -5.02
N ALA A 771 -3.54 -28.08 -6.18
CA ALA A 771 -4.33 -28.77 -7.21
C ALA A 771 -3.57 -29.97 -7.80
N ILE A 772 -2.29 -29.82 -8.17
CA ILE A 772 -1.50 -30.92 -8.74
C ILE A 772 -1.27 -32.01 -7.69
N SER A 773 -0.87 -31.65 -6.47
CA SER A 773 -0.62 -32.63 -5.40
C SER A 773 -1.89 -33.40 -5.03
N SER A 774 -3.02 -32.72 -4.88
CA SER A 774 -4.31 -33.38 -4.61
C SER A 774 -4.78 -34.25 -5.77
N LEU A 775 -4.67 -33.81 -7.02
CA LEU A 775 -4.98 -34.62 -8.21
C LEU A 775 -4.11 -35.88 -8.29
N CYS A 776 -2.80 -35.74 -8.06
CA CYS A 776 -1.87 -36.88 -8.01
C CYS A 776 -2.22 -37.85 -6.88
N LEU A 777 -2.54 -37.33 -5.69
CA LEU A 777 -2.94 -38.14 -4.55
C LEU A 777 -4.25 -38.89 -4.82
N ILE A 778 -5.28 -38.19 -5.29
CA ILE A 778 -6.57 -38.79 -5.68
C ILE A 778 -6.34 -39.86 -6.74
N PHE A 779 -5.52 -39.57 -7.75
CA PHE A 779 -5.17 -40.52 -8.80
C PHE A 779 -4.52 -41.80 -8.24
N ILE A 780 -3.58 -41.66 -7.30
CA ILE A 780 -2.92 -42.79 -6.64
C ILE A 780 -3.95 -43.61 -5.82
N ILE A 781 -4.77 -42.95 -5.00
CA ILE A 781 -5.82 -43.62 -4.21
C ILE A 781 -6.78 -44.38 -5.15
N MET A 782 -7.24 -43.73 -6.21
CA MET A 782 -8.14 -44.34 -7.20
C MET A 782 -7.48 -45.51 -7.92
N LEU A 783 -6.20 -45.42 -8.26
CA LEU A 783 -5.44 -46.51 -8.88
C LEU A 783 -5.35 -47.71 -7.93
N VAL A 784 -5.08 -47.49 -6.64
CA VAL A 784 -5.00 -48.55 -5.62
C VAL A 784 -6.35 -49.24 -5.42
N ILE A 785 -7.45 -48.48 -5.33
CA ILE A 785 -8.78 -49.05 -5.03
C ILE A 785 -9.39 -49.72 -6.27
N THR A 786 -9.37 -49.03 -7.42
CA THR A 786 -10.00 -49.57 -8.64
C THR A 786 -9.14 -50.67 -9.27
N ARG A 787 -7.81 -50.59 -9.15
CA ARG A 787 -6.81 -51.41 -9.86
C ARG A 787 -6.91 -51.30 -11.39
N SER A 788 -7.42 -50.17 -11.89
CA SER A 788 -7.54 -49.87 -13.31
C SER A 788 -6.99 -48.47 -13.59
N LEU A 789 -6.01 -48.38 -14.50
CA LEU A 789 -5.42 -47.09 -14.88
C LEU A 789 -6.44 -46.23 -15.64
N ALA A 790 -7.17 -46.84 -16.58
CA ALA A 790 -8.15 -46.14 -17.38
C ALA A 790 -9.32 -45.60 -16.54
N ALA A 791 -9.80 -46.39 -15.56
CA ALA A 791 -10.84 -45.93 -14.65
C ALA A 791 -10.36 -44.76 -13.79
N ALA A 792 -9.12 -44.82 -13.26
CA ALA A 792 -8.55 -43.75 -12.47
C ALA A 792 -8.42 -42.44 -13.28
N VAL A 793 -7.92 -42.49 -14.51
CA VAL A 793 -7.82 -41.31 -15.39
C VAL A 793 -9.19 -40.72 -15.69
N VAL A 794 -10.19 -41.56 -16.01
CA VAL A 794 -11.56 -41.09 -16.30
C VAL A 794 -12.16 -40.40 -15.09
N ILE A 795 -12.06 -41.00 -13.90
CA ILE A 795 -12.60 -40.42 -12.67
C ILE A 795 -11.97 -39.05 -12.41
N VAL A 796 -10.64 -38.99 -12.39
CA VAL A 796 -9.90 -37.75 -12.13
C VAL A 796 -10.22 -36.69 -13.18
N GLY A 797 -10.29 -37.06 -14.47
CA GLY A 797 -10.66 -36.14 -15.54
C GLY A 797 -12.09 -35.62 -15.44
N THR A 798 -13.05 -36.47 -15.07
CA THR A 798 -14.44 -36.03 -14.85
C THR A 798 -14.59 -35.12 -13.64
N VAL A 799 -13.82 -35.35 -12.57
CA VAL A 799 -13.80 -34.47 -11.39
C VAL A 799 -13.17 -33.12 -11.74
N ALA A 800 -12.07 -33.10 -12.49
CA ALA A 800 -11.44 -31.86 -12.94
C ALA A 800 -12.38 -31.03 -13.85
N LEU A 801 -13.09 -31.69 -14.78
CA LEU A 801 -14.11 -31.03 -15.61
C LEU A 801 -15.27 -30.50 -14.75
N SER A 802 -15.74 -31.31 -13.80
CA SER A 802 -16.79 -30.92 -12.86
C SER A 802 -16.41 -29.66 -12.12
N LEU A 803 -15.20 -29.61 -11.56
CA LEU A 803 -14.65 -28.44 -10.88
C LEU A 803 -14.61 -27.21 -11.76
N GLY A 804 -14.09 -27.32 -13.00
CA GLY A 804 -14.03 -26.20 -13.94
C GLY A 804 -15.43 -25.65 -14.27
N ALA A 805 -16.38 -26.54 -14.55
CA ALA A 805 -17.76 -26.16 -14.84
C ALA A 805 -18.46 -25.53 -13.62
N SER A 806 -18.17 -26.04 -12.42
CA SER A 806 -18.75 -25.59 -11.16
C SER A 806 -18.26 -24.21 -10.75
N PHE A 807 -16.95 -23.98 -10.87
CA PHE A 807 -16.37 -22.67 -10.62
C PHE A 807 -16.92 -21.64 -11.61
N GLY A 808 -16.98 -21.99 -12.90
CA GLY A 808 -17.59 -21.11 -13.91
C GLY A 808 -19.07 -20.84 -13.68
N LEU A 809 -19.84 -21.81 -13.15
CA LEU A 809 -21.22 -21.58 -12.72
C LEU A 809 -21.30 -20.60 -11.54
N SER A 810 -20.34 -20.64 -10.62
CA SER A 810 -20.23 -19.67 -9.54
C SER A 810 -19.89 -18.26 -10.05
N VAL A 811 -19.04 -18.15 -11.08
CA VAL A 811 -18.80 -16.88 -11.78
C VAL A 811 -20.09 -16.32 -12.36
N LEU A 812 -20.91 -17.15 -13.01
CA LEU A 812 -22.23 -16.72 -13.51
C LEU A 812 -23.17 -16.26 -12.38
N LEU A 813 -23.19 -16.97 -11.25
CA LEU A 813 -24.03 -16.62 -10.11
C LEU A 813 -23.60 -15.31 -9.45
N TRP A 814 -22.34 -15.19 -9.05
CA TRP A 814 -21.89 -14.04 -8.26
C TRP A 814 -21.61 -12.82 -9.13
N GLN A 815 -20.87 -13.00 -10.23
CA GLN A 815 -20.40 -11.88 -11.04
C GLN A 815 -21.47 -11.34 -11.99
N TYR A 816 -22.29 -12.21 -12.58
CA TYR A 816 -23.30 -11.79 -13.56
C TYR A 816 -24.68 -11.57 -12.94
N LEU A 817 -25.13 -12.46 -12.04
CA LEU A 817 -26.46 -12.32 -11.41
C LEU A 817 -26.44 -11.39 -10.20
N ILE A 818 -25.52 -11.61 -9.25
CA ILE A 818 -25.42 -10.83 -8.00
C ILE A 818 -24.61 -9.53 -8.19
N ARG A 819 -23.88 -9.40 -9.32
CA ARG A 819 -23.01 -8.24 -9.66
C ARG A 819 -21.90 -7.98 -8.63
N MET A 820 -21.37 -9.05 -8.04
CA MET A 820 -20.23 -9.00 -7.12
C MET A 820 -19.09 -9.85 -7.67
N GLU A 821 -17.89 -9.31 -7.64
CA GLU A 821 -16.68 -10.06 -8.02
C GLU A 821 -16.44 -11.22 -7.05
N LEU A 822 -15.67 -12.21 -7.50
CA LEU A 822 -15.33 -13.34 -6.66
C LEU A 822 -14.07 -13.02 -5.86
N HIS A 823 -14.12 -13.33 -4.58
CA HIS A 823 -12.96 -13.21 -3.71
C HIS A 823 -11.88 -14.21 -4.12
N TRP A 824 -10.61 -13.81 -4.10
CA TRP A 824 -9.46 -14.64 -4.53
C TRP A 824 -9.40 -16.01 -3.84
N LEU A 825 -9.78 -16.07 -2.55
CA LEU A 825 -9.82 -17.31 -1.76
C LEU A 825 -10.85 -18.34 -2.28
N VAL A 826 -11.90 -17.89 -2.97
CA VAL A 826 -13.02 -18.76 -3.42
C VAL A 826 -12.53 -19.78 -4.44
N LEU A 827 -11.70 -19.35 -5.39
CA LEU A 827 -11.13 -20.26 -6.39
C LEU A 827 -10.32 -21.36 -5.70
N ALA A 828 -9.39 -20.98 -4.83
CA ALA A 828 -8.53 -21.95 -4.18
C ALA A 828 -9.31 -22.93 -3.30
N MET A 829 -10.13 -22.43 -2.36
CA MET A 829 -10.92 -23.27 -1.47
C MET A 829 -11.84 -24.21 -2.25
N SER A 830 -12.53 -23.70 -3.26
CA SER A 830 -13.46 -24.51 -4.05
C SER A 830 -12.73 -25.59 -4.82
N VAL A 831 -11.57 -25.29 -5.42
CA VAL A 831 -10.75 -26.27 -6.14
C VAL A 831 -10.36 -27.42 -5.22
N ILE A 832 -9.79 -27.11 -4.07
CA ILE A 832 -9.27 -28.10 -3.12
C ILE A 832 -10.40 -28.98 -2.59
N ILE A 833 -11.49 -28.36 -2.14
CA ILE A 833 -12.60 -29.08 -1.51
C ILE A 833 -13.42 -29.87 -2.54
N LEU A 834 -13.67 -29.33 -3.73
CA LEU A 834 -14.36 -30.08 -4.79
C LEU A 834 -13.52 -31.25 -5.31
N LEU A 835 -12.20 -31.12 -5.39
CA LEU A 835 -11.31 -32.25 -5.70
C LEU A 835 -11.39 -33.32 -4.63
N ALA A 836 -11.28 -32.91 -3.35
CA ALA A 836 -11.35 -33.79 -2.20
C ALA A 836 -12.65 -34.59 -2.17
N VAL A 837 -13.80 -33.90 -2.22
CA VAL A 837 -15.13 -34.49 -2.02
C VAL A 837 -15.70 -35.09 -3.32
N GLY A 838 -15.48 -34.46 -4.48
CA GLY A 838 -16.03 -34.92 -5.76
C GLY A 838 -15.47 -36.28 -6.21
N SER A 839 -14.27 -36.63 -5.77
CA SER A 839 -13.66 -37.93 -6.08
C SER A 839 -14.34 -39.12 -5.38
N ASP A 840 -14.79 -38.95 -4.14
CA ASP A 840 -15.38 -40.01 -3.31
C ASP A 840 -16.58 -40.66 -4.00
N TYR A 841 -17.51 -39.84 -4.46
CA TYR A 841 -18.75 -40.43 -4.94
C TYR A 841 -18.60 -41.14 -6.30
N ASN A 842 -17.60 -40.76 -7.10
CA ASN A 842 -17.23 -41.51 -8.29
C ASN A 842 -16.65 -42.88 -7.90
N LEU A 843 -15.91 -42.96 -6.79
CA LEU A 843 -15.44 -44.22 -6.22
C LEU A 843 -16.62 -45.14 -5.84
N LEU A 844 -17.66 -44.63 -5.18
CA LEU A 844 -18.86 -45.41 -4.84
C LEU A 844 -19.51 -46.07 -6.05
N LEU A 845 -19.69 -45.29 -7.12
CA LEU A 845 -20.30 -45.77 -8.35
C LEU A 845 -19.44 -46.85 -9.01
N VAL A 846 -18.12 -46.63 -9.09
CA VAL A 846 -17.20 -47.57 -9.75
C VAL A 846 -16.96 -48.82 -8.91
N ALA A 847 -16.90 -48.72 -7.59
CA ALA A 847 -16.90 -49.87 -6.68
C ALA A 847 -18.15 -50.72 -6.89
N ARG A 848 -19.30 -50.08 -7.15
CA ARG A 848 -20.54 -50.79 -7.48
C ARG A 848 -20.51 -51.42 -8.87
N PHE A 849 -19.95 -50.74 -9.88
CA PHE A 849 -19.71 -51.34 -11.18
C PHE A 849 -18.88 -52.61 -11.02
N LYS A 850 -17.80 -52.56 -10.24
CA LYS A 850 -16.89 -53.68 -9.99
C LYS A 850 -17.60 -54.89 -9.37
N GLN A 851 -18.51 -54.66 -8.42
CA GLN A 851 -19.29 -55.72 -7.79
C GLN A 851 -20.31 -56.37 -8.74
N GLU A 852 -20.89 -55.59 -9.66
CA GLU A 852 -21.89 -56.07 -10.62
C GLU A 852 -21.30 -56.53 -11.97
N ILE A 853 -19.97 -56.50 -12.15
CA ILE A 853 -19.27 -56.95 -13.37
C ILE A 853 -19.72 -58.36 -13.80
N GLY A 854 -19.99 -59.26 -12.85
CA GLY A 854 -20.38 -60.65 -13.12
C GLY A 854 -21.66 -60.80 -13.95
N ALA A 855 -22.52 -59.79 -13.98
CA ALA A 855 -23.74 -59.77 -14.79
C ALA A 855 -23.51 -59.35 -16.26
N GLY A 856 -22.29 -58.97 -16.64
CA GLY A 856 -21.92 -58.34 -17.91
C GLY A 856 -21.85 -56.81 -17.80
N LEU A 857 -21.06 -56.15 -18.66
CA LEU A 857 -20.72 -54.72 -18.50
C LEU A 857 -21.94 -53.79 -18.51
N ASN A 858 -22.79 -53.87 -19.53
CA ASN A 858 -23.97 -52.98 -19.66
C ASN A 858 -25.03 -53.27 -18.59
N THR A 859 -25.30 -54.55 -18.31
CA THR A 859 -26.25 -54.95 -17.26
C THR A 859 -25.74 -54.56 -15.88
N GLY A 860 -24.43 -54.68 -15.65
CA GLY A 860 -23.78 -54.27 -14.41
C GLY A 860 -23.89 -52.77 -14.17
N ILE A 861 -23.67 -51.94 -15.21
CA ILE A 861 -23.88 -50.49 -15.13
C ILE A 861 -25.34 -50.16 -14.79
N ILE A 862 -26.33 -50.79 -15.44
CA ILE A 862 -27.76 -50.55 -15.17
C ILE A 862 -28.12 -50.92 -13.72
N ARG A 863 -27.61 -52.07 -13.23
CA ARG A 863 -27.87 -52.53 -11.86
C ARG A 863 -27.19 -51.62 -10.83
N ALA A 864 -25.96 -51.21 -11.07
CA ALA A 864 -25.23 -50.30 -10.22
C ALA A 864 -25.92 -48.93 -10.14
N VAL A 865 -26.20 -48.28 -11.27
CA VAL A 865 -26.94 -46.99 -11.31
C VAL A 865 -28.30 -47.12 -10.63
N GLY A 866 -28.99 -48.24 -10.85
CA GLY A 866 -30.26 -48.54 -10.18
C GLY A 866 -30.14 -48.61 -8.65
N GLY A 867 -29.15 -49.35 -8.15
CA GLY A 867 -28.97 -49.63 -6.72
C GLY A 867 -28.40 -48.45 -5.93
N THR A 868 -27.41 -47.74 -6.49
CA THR A 868 -26.72 -46.65 -5.77
C THR A 868 -27.27 -45.28 -6.07
N GLY A 869 -27.95 -45.07 -7.21
CA GLY A 869 -28.38 -43.74 -7.66
C GLY A 869 -29.18 -42.96 -6.61
N LYS A 870 -30.17 -43.58 -5.95
CA LYS A 870 -30.96 -42.89 -4.93
C LYS A 870 -30.14 -42.51 -3.68
N VAL A 871 -29.32 -43.43 -3.17
CA VAL A 871 -28.54 -43.21 -1.93
C VAL A 871 -27.48 -42.16 -2.17
N VAL A 872 -26.78 -42.26 -3.30
CA VAL A 872 -25.67 -41.38 -3.68
C VAL A 872 -26.15 -39.97 -4.03
N THR A 873 -27.29 -39.81 -4.71
CA THR A 873 -27.87 -38.48 -4.96
C THR A 873 -28.38 -37.83 -3.68
N ASN A 874 -28.95 -38.61 -2.75
CA ASN A 874 -29.40 -38.06 -1.47
C ASN A 874 -28.21 -37.58 -0.61
N ALA A 875 -27.13 -38.36 -0.51
CA ALA A 875 -25.90 -37.95 0.14
C ALA A 875 -25.34 -36.66 -0.50
N GLY A 876 -25.20 -36.68 -1.82
CA GLY A 876 -24.75 -35.51 -2.58
C GLY A 876 -25.59 -34.24 -2.38
N LEU A 877 -26.92 -34.36 -2.31
CA LEU A 877 -27.83 -33.25 -2.03
C LEU A 877 -27.66 -32.72 -0.61
N VAL A 878 -27.54 -33.62 0.37
CA VAL A 878 -27.31 -33.25 1.78
C VAL A 878 -25.99 -32.49 1.91
N PHE A 879 -24.91 -33.02 1.34
CA PHE A 879 -23.61 -32.35 1.35
C PHE A 879 -23.69 -30.99 0.64
N ALA A 880 -24.26 -30.93 -0.57
CA ALA A 880 -24.37 -29.69 -1.32
C ALA A 880 -25.16 -28.60 -0.59
N PHE A 881 -26.31 -28.95 0.00
CA PHE A 881 -27.10 -27.99 0.77
C PHE A 881 -26.45 -27.61 2.10
N THR A 882 -25.69 -28.53 2.70
CA THR A 882 -24.88 -28.24 3.88
C THR A 882 -23.83 -27.17 3.56
N MET A 883 -23.06 -27.34 2.47
CA MET A 883 -22.09 -26.31 2.04
C MET A 883 -22.79 -25.01 1.65
N ALA A 884 -23.92 -25.07 0.95
CA ALA A 884 -24.69 -23.89 0.58
C ALA A 884 -25.26 -23.13 1.80
N SER A 885 -25.45 -23.79 2.95
CA SER A 885 -25.95 -23.13 4.17
C SER A 885 -24.98 -22.08 4.74
N MET A 886 -23.70 -22.13 4.37
CA MET A 886 -22.71 -21.08 4.70
C MET A 886 -23.06 -19.72 4.08
N ALA A 887 -23.99 -19.66 3.11
CA ALA A 887 -24.52 -18.41 2.55
C ALA A 887 -25.26 -17.53 3.57
N VAL A 888 -25.65 -18.09 4.72
CA VAL A 888 -26.30 -17.36 5.82
C VAL A 888 -25.30 -16.61 6.70
N SER A 889 -24.00 -16.85 6.52
CA SER A 889 -22.92 -16.13 7.20
C SER A 889 -22.96 -14.63 6.89
N ASP A 890 -22.67 -13.79 7.89
CA ASP A 890 -22.49 -12.35 7.68
C ASP A 890 -21.26 -12.06 6.79
N LEU A 891 -20.30 -13.00 6.78
CA LEU A 891 -19.14 -12.94 5.90
C LEU A 891 -19.47 -13.51 4.52
N ARG A 892 -19.56 -12.63 3.52
CA ARG A 892 -19.88 -13.01 2.13
C ARG A 892 -18.82 -13.94 1.53
N VAL A 893 -17.56 -13.86 1.97
CA VAL A 893 -16.49 -14.78 1.53
C VAL A 893 -16.86 -16.24 1.84
N LEU A 894 -17.33 -16.53 3.07
CA LEU A 894 -17.76 -17.88 3.45
C LEU A 894 -18.99 -18.33 2.65
N GLY A 895 -19.92 -17.40 2.38
CA GLY A 895 -21.08 -17.66 1.52
C GLY A 895 -20.69 -17.99 0.07
N GLN A 896 -19.72 -17.27 -0.51
CA GLN A 896 -19.20 -17.55 -1.85
C GLN A 896 -18.53 -18.93 -1.90
N VAL A 897 -17.67 -19.25 -0.93
CA VAL A 897 -17.01 -20.57 -0.83
C VAL A 897 -18.06 -21.69 -0.73
N GLY A 898 -18.98 -21.59 0.22
CA GLY A 898 -19.99 -22.62 0.46
C GLY A 898 -20.96 -22.83 -0.72
N THR A 899 -21.42 -21.74 -1.35
CA THR A 899 -22.29 -21.83 -2.53
C THR A 899 -21.57 -22.37 -3.75
N THR A 900 -20.30 -22.02 -3.97
CA THR A 900 -19.49 -22.57 -5.07
C THR A 900 -19.30 -24.08 -4.91
N ILE A 901 -18.95 -24.53 -3.70
CA ILE A 901 -18.80 -25.95 -3.41
C ILE A 901 -20.16 -26.66 -3.52
N GLY A 902 -21.23 -26.08 -2.98
CA GLY A 902 -22.58 -26.64 -3.08
C GLY A 902 -23.03 -26.82 -4.53
N LEU A 903 -22.87 -25.80 -5.37
CA LEU A 903 -23.15 -25.89 -6.81
C LEU A 903 -22.29 -26.95 -7.49
N GLY A 904 -21.02 -27.06 -7.11
CA GLY A 904 -20.15 -28.05 -7.71
C GLY A 904 -20.45 -29.49 -7.34
N LEU A 905 -20.85 -29.72 -6.08
CA LEU A 905 -21.36 -31.01 -5.65
C LEU A 905 -22.69 -31.33 -6.33
N LEU A 906 -23.60 -30.37 -6.54
CA LEU A 906 -24.81 -30.59 -7.33
C LEU A 906 -24.48 -30.97 -8.78
N PHE A 907 -23.55 -30.27 -9.41
CA PHE A 907 -23.12 -30.57 -10.77
C PHE A 907 -22.48 -31.97 -10.87
N ASP A 908 -21.58 -32.30 -9.95
CA ASP A 908 -20.95 -33.61 -9.91
C ASP A 908 -21.97 -34.74 -9.68
N THR A 909 -22.88 -34.55 -8.73
CA THR A 909 -23.86 -35.58 -8.33
C THR A 909 -24.95 -35.80 -9.38
N LEU A 910 -25.48 -34.73 -9.99
CA LEU A 910 -26.63 -34.78 -10.90
C LEU A 910 -26.25 -34.89 -12.37
N VAL A 911 -25.09 -34.37 -12.78
CA VAL A 911 -24.66 -34.35 -14.19
C VAL A 911 -23.55 -35.38 -14.40
N VAL A 912 -22.43 -35.21 -13.71
CA VAL A 912 -21.23 -36.02 -13.97
C VAL A 912 -21.48 -37.48 -13.60
N ARG A 913 -21.90 -37.75 -12.37
CA ARG A 913 -22.07 -39.11 -11.87
C ARG A 913 -23.30 -39.83 -12.41
N ALA A 914 -24.40 -39.11 -12.58
CA ALA A 914 -25.65 -39.71 -13.03
C ALA A 914 -25.60 -40.06 -14.54
N PHE A 915 -24.84 -39.30 -15.33
CA PHE A 915 -24.84 -39.41 -16.79
C PHE A 915 -23.45 -39.55 -17.41
N MET A 916 -22.50 -38.65 -17.09
CA MET A 916 -21.19 -38.60 -17.75
C MET A 916 -20.31 -39.83 -17.46
N THR A 917 -20.06 -40.16 -16.18
CA THR A 917 -19.21 -41.29 -15.77
C THR A 917 -19.73 -42.64 -16.28
N PRO A 918 -21.03 -42.99 -16.16
CA PRO A 918 -21.54 -44.23 -16.72
C PRO A 918 -21.51 -44.26 -18.26
N SER A 919 -21.63 -43.12 -18.94
CA SER A 919 -21.55 -43.04 -20.41
C SER A 919 -20.14 -43.31 -20.90
N ILE A 920 -19.13 -42.73 -20.25
CA ILE A 920 -17.71 -42.99 -20.54
C ILE A 920 -17.36 -44.45 -20.27
N ALA A 921 -17.83 -45.01 -19.14
CA ALA A 921 -17.63 -46.42 -18.83
C ALA A 921 -18.28 -47.35 -19.87
N ALA A 922 -19.47 -47.01 -20.36
CA ALA A 922 -20.15 -47.77 -21.42
C ALA A 922 -19.41 -47.67 -22.77
N LEU A 923 -18.85 -46.52 -23.14
CA LEU A 923 -18.08 -46.33 -24.37
C LEU A 923 -16.74 -47.09 -24.35
N LEU A 924 -16.00 -46.99 -23.24
CA LEU A 924 -14.70 -47.65 -23.09
C LEU A 924 -14.85 -49.18 -22.90
N GLY A 925 -15.98 -49.65 -22.38
CA GLY A 925 -16.31 -51.07 -22.27
C GLY A 925 -15.23 -51.85 -21.51
N ARG A 926 -14.54 -52.78 -22.18
CA ARG A 926 -13.45 -53.57 -21.58
C ARG A 926 -12.20 -52.73 -21.25
N TRP A 927 -11.96 -51.64 -21.98
CA TRP A 927 -10.79 -50.78 -21.78
C TRP A 927 -10.89 -49.96 -20.51
N PHE A 928 -12.12 -49.69 -20.02
CA PHE A 928 -12.35 -49.02 -18.75
C PHE A 928 -11.69 -49.74 -17.57
N TRP A 929 -11.53 -51.06 -17.66
CA TRP A 929 -10.95 -51.88 -16.59
C TRP A 929 -9.45 -52.17 -16.79
N TRP A 930 -8.83 -51.71 -17.87
CA TRP A 930 -7.43 -52.03 -18.18
C TRP A 930 -6.49 -51.58 -17.05
N PRO A 931 -5.59 -52.47 -16.54
CA PRO A 931 -5.16 -53.77 -17.08
C PRO A 931 -5.95 -55.01 -16.62
N LEU A 932 -7.01 -54.87 -15.83
CA LEU A 932 -7.86 -56.01 -15.44
C LEU A 932 -8.59 -56.59 -16.66
N THR A 933 -8.47 -57.89 -16.88
CA THR A 933 -9.16 -58.60 -17.95
C THR A 933 -10.60 -58.93 -17.54
N VAL A 934 -11.56 -58.14 -18.04
CA VAL A 934 -12.99 -58.29 -17.73
C VAL A 934 -13.76 -58.80 -18.94
N ARG A 935 -14.68 -59.75 -18.74
CA ARG A 935 -15.52 -60.32 -19.80
C ARG A 935 -16.68 -59.36 -20.15
N PRO A 936 -16.91 -59.03 -21.44
CA PRO A 936 -17.99 -58.11 -21.83
C PRO A 936 -19.41 -58.67 -21.60
N ARG A 937 -19.56 -59.98 -21.70
CA ARG A 937 -20.82 -60.72 -21.52
C ARG A 937 -20.72 -61.67 -20.32
N PRO A 938 -21.83 -61.93 -19.61
CA PRO A 938 -21.84 -62.90 -18.52
C PRO A 938 -21.35 -64.26 -19.03
N ALA A 939 -20.69 -65.02 -18.16
CA ALA A 939 -20.27 -66.39 -18.50
C ALA A 939 -21.48 -67.19 -18.97
N SER A 940 -21.36 -67.85 -20.13
CA SER A 940 -22.44 -68.67 -20.68
C SER A 940 -22.90 -69.67 -19.64
N ALA A 941 -24.23 -69.79 -19.43
CA ALA A 941 -24.79 -70.80 -18.54
C ALA A 941 -24.43 -72.24 -18.98
N LEU A 942 -24.00 -72.41 -20.24
CA LEU A 942 -23.52 -73.67 -20.83
C LEU A 942 -22.10 -74.06 -20.37
N LEU A 943 -21.34 -73.17 -19.72
CA LEU A 943 -19.98 -73.43 -19.20
C LEU A 943 -19.98 -73.71 -17.68
N ARG A 944 -21.14 -73.96 -17.07
CA ARG A 944 -21.21 -74.37 -15.67
C ARG A 944 -20.72 -75.81 -15.54
N PRO A 945 -19.96 -76.16 -14.49
CA PRO A 945 -19.51 -77.54 -14.25
C PRO A 945 -20.67 -78.51 -13.97
N THR A 946 -21.88 -78.00 -13.76
CA THR A 946 -23.11 -78.78 -13.61
C THR A 946 -24.20 -78.21 -14.53
N GLY A 947 -24.98 -79.12 -15.15
CA GLY A 947 -26.10 -78.75 -16.01
C GLY A 947 -27.20 -77.98 -15.25
N PRO A 948 -28.09 -77.26 -15.95
CA PRO A 948 -29.23 -76.60 -15.31
C PRO A 948 -30.09 -77.63 -14.57
N ARG A 949 -30.61 -77.28 -13.38
CA ARG A 949 -31.39 -78.17 -12.50
C ARG A 949 -32.46 -79.03 -13.22
N PRO A 950 -33.22 -78.52 -14.21
CA PRO A 950 -34.15 -79.34 -14.98
C PRO A 950 -33.46 -80.44 -15.80
N ALA A 951 -32.32 -80.13 -16.41
CA ALA A 951 -31.53 -81.09 -17.18
C ALA A 951 -30.83 -82.12 -16.27
N VAL A 952 -30.36 -81.69 -15.10
CA VAL A 952 -29.77 -82.60 -14.10
C VAL A 952 -30.84 -83.51 -13.48
N ARG A 953 -32.05 -83.01 -13.21
CA ARG A 953 -33.19 -83.85 -12.78
C ARG A 953 -33.64 -84.83 -13.84
N ALA A 954 -33.76 -84.39 -15.10
CA ALA A 954 -34.08 -85.27 -16.22
C ALA A 954 -33.03 -86.38 -16.43
N LEU A 955 -31.75 -86.10 -16.18
CA LEU A 955 -30.67 -87.09 -16.21
C LEU A 955 -30.65 -88.03 -15.00
N LEU A 956 -31.14 -87.57 -13.85
CA LEU A 956 -31.21 -88.36 -12.60
C LEU A 956 -32.53 -89.13 -12.43
N GLY A 957 -33.50 -88.94 -13.32
CA GLY A 957 -34.79 -89.66 -13.29
C GLY A 957 -35.77 -89.19 -12.20
N GLU A 958 -35.60 -87.98 -11.67
CA GLU A 958 -36.54 -87.33 -10.73
C GLU A 958 -37.61 -86.47 -11.40
#